data_AF-A0A433PGT9-F1
#
_entry.id   AF-A0A433PGT9-F1
#
_cell.length_a   1.000
_cell.length_b   1.000
_cell.length_c   1.000
_cell.angle_alpha   90.00
_cell.angle_beta   90.00
_cell.angle_gamma   90.00
#
_symmetry.space_group_name_H-M   'P 1'
#
loop_
_entity.id
_entity.type
_entity.pdbx_description
1 polymer ?
#
loop_
_entity_poly.entity_id
_entity_poly.type
_entity_poly.pdbx_seq_one_letter_code
_entity_poly.pdbx_strand_id
1 'polypeptide(L)'
;MSLKRSKSRDRGPIPFISNPTPIPASPPILDKDKDKENISTKLQKGITASPSLKKKRSNSILKRSASWSAEARKKERMAAIAAGGARKDVGVGGVEVIGSLSTGVRPIGAPVSDNPLAVDIARFADDNFNAEEFMKRSLAETNEEGVRIFHKSLQEARQSVGADLQKNVYRNYNEFVIISKEISNLETDMLTLRNFLNDLRSINDAFKDDGDTLGIISGVSQIADSVIPRRKPNEGVNTDMHSVYKAQMQVLWEGVEGSQKFVPFLPNRHIVKESGNFVELNISNNKPKQGIHLFLLNDCLLVATRKKRPMSAKLKLVAERCWPLNEIAVIDIKDSPDVTNAFKVMKHPETFIYRAEKPEEKAGFLVMIKRNSDEMMEVKRREREALRAKTESVMIIAGSDTADLRNNLSKSSRKPLPPPPPVPSRNRDMEEEDFPEKGMNASDMRWMANLPDELEVCIAQREFESAVAYVEKARAILTAHGGDSSKLEAIRREIDRYVSRLCTTISRDLSHPLLTKVQFQRNVTWLLRLGLGEDAREVFLAARAGVIKQRTRQLTFEGDITTYISELALVVFTLIRNTCDWYRDSFKDNRMASGFVKWAREQVEIYATVYRKQVFNHNQQNFQIIADCLKSTADQCSTLRKVGLDLNFLLGELFEDDIRQTIAAYETRCLDRLAKVVENDNFAVVSSQSLGTEVKVTSSVVSFYNILIQFVNDVCLLAKIALYTKVIDGVSNLTEQYLTRMMAESRQRDLSKDQRYAATMNVSFVLDNIVPRISSQMNRHFDRPIPELDTLRARLRELGFT
;
A
#
# COMPACT_ATOMS: atom_id res chain seq x y z
N MET A 1 16.74 71.49 -37.69
CA MET A 1 17.12 72.76 -37.03
C MET A 1 15.90 73.33 -36.34
N SER A 2 16.10 73.80 -35.10
CA SER A 2 15.29 74.77 -34.32
C SER A 2 13.83 74.41 -34.00
N LEU A 3 13.50 73.93 -32.80
CA LEU A 3 13.43 74.64 -31.50
C LEU A 3 12.58 75.92 -31.50
N LYS A 4 11.66 75.91 -30.52
CA LYS A 4 11.45 76.90 -29.44
C LYS A 4 10.22 77.81 -29.51
N ARG A 5 9.41 77.65 -28.44
CA ARG A 5 8.97 78.68 -27.48
C ARG A 5 7.96 79.70 -28.02
N SER A 6 7.04 80.31 -27.26
CA SER A 6 6.67 80.40 -25.84
C SER A 6 5.57 81.48 -25.80
N LYS A 7 4.58 81.53 -24.91
CA LYS A 7 4.56 82.25 -23.59
C LYS A 7 3.06 82.55 -23.31
N SER A 8 2.48 82.16 -22.16
CA SER A 8 2.19 82.99 -20.94
C SER A 8 1.16 84.13 -21.16
N ARG A 9 0.16 84.44 -20.32
CA ARG A 9 0.01 84.30 -18.85
C ARG A 9 -1.37 84.87 -18.38
N ASP A 10 -1.85 84.41 -17.21
CA ASP A 10 -2.48 85.17 -16.09
C ASP A 10 -3.99 85.57 -16.03
N ARG A 11 -4.79 84.84 -15.20
CA ARG A 11 -5.34 85.21 -13.84
C ARG A 11 -6.78 84.67 -13.55
N GLY A 12 -6.94 84.01 -12.39
CA GLY A 12 -8.11 83.22 -11.90
C GLY A 12 -9.23 84.01 -11.19
N PRO A 13 -10.08 83.44 -10.26
CA PRO A 13 -9.88 82.24 -9.39
C PRO A 13 -11.08 81.23 -9.17
N ILE A 14 -10.75 79.93 -8.93
CA ILE A 14 -11.18 78.91 -7.90
C ILE A 14 -12.71 78.69 -7.56
N PRO A 15 -13.28 77.50 -7.19
CA PRO A 15 -12.77 76.10 -6.96
C PRO A 15 -13.50 74.97 -7.78
N PHE A 16 -12.86 73.84 -8.16
CA PHE A 16 -12.88 72.47 -7.55
C PHE A 16 -14.29 71.81 -7.45
N ILE A 17 -14.65 70.62 -7.96
CA ILE A 17 -13.93 69.33 -8.12
C ILE A 17 -14.50 68.46 -9.29
N SER A 18 -13.54 67.94 -10.06
CA SER A 18 -13.47 66.78 -10.99
C SER A 18 -14.67 66.34 -11.83
N ASN A 19 -14.51 66.58 -13.13
CA ASN A 19 -15.05 65.78 -14.24
C ASN A 19 -13.80 65.27 -15.04
N PRO A 20 -13.93 64.56 -16.16
CA PRO A 20 -14.13 63.11 -16.30
C PRO A 20 -13.08 62.51 -17.28
N THR A 21 -13.45 61.46 -18.04
CA THR A 21 -12.98 61.05 -19.39
C THR A 21 -12.28 59.67 -19.48
N PRO A 22 -12.19 59.05 -20.68
CA PRO A 22 -13.28 58.30 -21.29
C PRO A 22 -12.81 56.94 -21.86
N ILE A 23 -13.75 56.11 -22.31
CA ILE A 23 -13.57 54.87 -23.09
C ILE A 23 -12.77 55.21 -24.37
N PRO A 24 -11.75 54.43 -24.86
CA PRO A 24 -12.05 53.21 -25.64
C PRO A 24 -10.99 52.09 -25.76
N ALA A 25 -11.52 50.97 -26.27
CA ALA A 25 -10.89 49.93 -27.09
C ALA A 25 -9.96 48.86 -26.46
N SER A 26 -10.23 47.63 -26.89
CA SER A 26 -9.59 46.37 -26.57
C SER A 26 -8.07 46.35 -26.73
N PRO A 27 -7.37 45.54 -25.91
CA PRO A 27 -6.06 44.98 -26.26
C PRO A 27 -6.02 43.45 -25.97
N PRO A 28 -4.93 42.72 -26.25
CA PRO A 28 -4.68 42.07 -27.53
C PRO A 28 -4.53 40.54 -27.42
N ILE A 29 -4.55 39.89 -28.59
CA ILE A 29 -4.17 38.49 -28.82
C ILE A 29 -2.71 38.29 -28.37
N LEU A 30 -2.47 37.28 -27.54
CA LEU A 30 -1.12 36.87 -27.13
C LEU A 30 -0.82 35.44 -27.56
N ASP A 31 0.31 35.39 -28.25
CA ASP A 31 0.93 34.35 -29.06
C ASP A 31 1.40 33.15 -28.20
N LYS A 32 1.01 31.92 -28.59
CA LYS A 32 1.41 30.68 -27.93
C LYS A 32 2.59 30.04 -28.68
N ASP A 33 3.78 30.63 -28.62
CA ASP A 33 4.98 29.99 -29.20
C ASP A 33 6.32 30.33 -28.53
N LYS A 34 6.35 30.65 -27.22
CA LYS A 34 7.61 30.96 -26.51
C LYS A 34 7.92 30.16 -25.23
N ASP A 35 7.26 29.02 -25.02
CA ASP A 35 7.57 28.13 -23.88
C ASP A 35 8.19 26.77 -24.29
N LYS A 36 8.76 26.66 -25.50
CA LYS A 36 9.43 25.42 -25.96
C LYS A 36 10.96 25.42 -25.89
N GLU A 37 11.62 26.52 -25.55
CA GLU A 37 13.10 26.56 -25.59
C GLU A 37 13.83 26.50 -24.23
N ASN A 38 13.13 26.54 -23.09
CA ASN A 38 13.80 26.53 -21.78
C ASN A 38 13.76 25.19 -21.02
N ILE A 39 13.35 24.12 -21.69
CA ILE A 39 13.34 22.74 -21.14
C ILE A 39 14.45 21.88 -21.76
N SER A 40 15.09 22.33 -22.85
CA SER A 40 16.08 21.54 -23.59
C SER A 40 17.50 21.54 -22.99
N THR A 41 17.79 22.39 -22.00
CA THR A 41 19.17 22.56 -21.45
C THR A 41 19.40 21.98 -20.06
N LYS A 42 18.40 21.34 -19.43
CA LYS A 42 18.58 20.60 -18.15
C LYS A 42 18.42 19.08 -18.26
N LEU A 43 18.26 18.55 -19.47
CA LEU A 43 18.12 17.11 -19.73
C LEU A 43 19.32 16.51 -20.50
N GLN A 44 20.53 17.03 -20.26
CA GLN A 44 21.77 16.51 -20.88
C GLN A 44 22.86 16.08 -19.88
N LYS A 45 22.52 15.85 -18.61
CA LYS A 45 23.40 15.15 -17.66
C LYS A 45 22.62 14.06 -16.94
N GLY A 46 22.76 12.82 -17.42
CA GLY A 46 22.21 11.64 -16.76
C GLY A 46 21.78 10.51 -17.69
N ILE A 47 22.57 10.19 -18.72
CA ILE A 47 22.42 8.94 -19.47
C ILE A 47 23.48 7.96 -18.95
N THR A 48 23.08 7.07 -18.04
CA THR A 48 23.62 5.69 -17.90
C THR A 48 22.72 4.89 -16.92
N ALA A 49 21.66 4.22 -17.42
CA ALA A 49 21.08 3.02 -16.78
C ALA A 49 19.96 2.36 -17.63
N SER A 50 19.94 1.02 -17.62
CA SER A 50 19.30 0.06 -18.53
C SER A 50 17.75 -0.12 -18.44
N PRO A 51 17.08 -0.77 -19.44
CA PRO A 51 15.62 -0.64 -19.69
C PRO A 51 14.64 -1.59 -18.95
N SER A 52 15.07 -2.41 -17.99
CA SER A 52 14.26 -3.57 -17.53
C SER A 52 13.20 -3.28 -16.43
N LEU A 53 13.12 -2.06 -15.88
CA LEU A 53 12.27 -1.73 -14.72
C LEU A 53 10.93 -1.05 -15.04
N LYS A 54 10.69 -0.59 -16.28
CA LYS A 54 9.44 0.09 -16.65
C LYS A 54 8.26 -0.86 -16.89
N LYS A 55 8.49 -2.09 -17.36
CA LYS A 55 7.41 -3.08 -17.66
C LYS A 55 6.70 -3.64 -16.42
N LYS A 56 7.36 -3.67 -15.25
CA LYS A 56 6.76 -4.25 -14.01
C LYS A 56 5.79 -3.30 -13.28
N ARG A 57 5.98 -1.97 -13.38
CA ARG A 57 5.08 -0.99 -12.71
C ARG A 57 3.75 -0.86 -13.42
N SER A 58 3.72 -0.86 -14.76
CA SER A 58 2.49 -0.76 -15.56
C SER A 58 1.53 -1.94 -15.35
N ASN A 59 2.05 -3.18 -15.25
CA ASN A 59 1.22 -4.37 -14.99
C ASN A 59 0.60 -4.41 -13.59
N SER A 60 1.19 -3.72 -12.60
CA SER A 60 0.62 -3.66 -11.23
C SER A 60 -0.51 -2.65 -11.09
N ILE A 61 -0.49 -1.59 -11.92
CA ILE A 61 -1.50 -0.53 -11.96
C ILE A 61 -2.73 -1.02 -12.75
N LEU A 62 -2.52 -1.72 -13.87
CA LEU A 62 -3.62 -2.37 -14.62
C LEU A 62 -4.35 -3.45 -13.82
N LYS A 63 -3.65 -4.22 -12.97
CA LYS A 63 -4.31 -5.24 -12.12
C LYS A 63 -5.14 -4.63 -10.99
N ARG A 64 -4.78 -3.44 -10.48
CA ARG A 64 -5.52 -2.73 -9.43
C ARG A 64 -6.73 -1.97 -9.97
N SER A 65 -6.64 -1.36 -11.15
CA SER A 65 -7.79 -0.69 -11.78
C SER A 65 -8.85 -1.69 -12.25
N ALA A 66 -8.44 -2.85 -12.77
CA ALA A 66 -9.35 -3.92 -13.16
C ALA A 66 -10.09 -4.54 -11.96
N SER A 67 -9.47 -4.65 -10.79
CA SER A 67 -10.13 -5.20 -9.60
C SER A 67 -11.16 -4.23 -8.99
N TRP A 68 -10.90 -2.93 -9.00
CA TRP A 68 -11.86 -1.92 -8.55
C TRP A 68 -13.06 -1.78 -9.48
N SER A 69 -12.86 -1.87 -10.79
CA SER A 69 -13.96 -1.84 -11.76
C SER A 69 -14.84 -3.10 -11.70
N ALA A 70 -14.25 -4.26 -11.38
CA ALA A 70 -15.00 -5.51 -11.17
C ALA A 70 -15.82 -5.52 -9.86
N GLU A 71 -15.30 -4.96 -8.77
CA GLU A 71 -16.02 -4.86 -7.48
C GLU A 71 -17.19 -3.86 -7.57
N ALA A 72 -17.02 -2.75 -8.32
CA ALA A 72 -18.07 -1.76 -8.58
C ALA A 72 -19.23 -2.36 -9.41
N ARG A 73 -18.91 -3.07 -10.51
CA ARG A 73 -19.91 -3.76 -11.34
C ARG A 73 -20.61 -4.91 -10.61
N LYS A 74 -19.95 -5.54 -9.64
CA LYS A 74 -20.55 -6.59 -8.78
C LYS A 74 -21.54 -5.99 -7.77
N LYS A 75 -21.27 -4.79 -7.26
CA LYS A 75 -22.17 -4.05 -6.36
C LYS A 75 -23.42 -3.56 -7.10
N GLU A 76 -23.27 -3.13 -8.34
CA GLU A 76 -24.36 -2.70 -9.23
C GLU A 76 -25.26 -3.87 -9.69
N ARG A 77 -24.66 -5.04 -10.00
CA ARG A 77 -25.41 -6.27 -10.31
C ARG A 77 -26.14 -6.87 -9.12
N MET A 78 -25.60 -6.75 -7.90
CA MET A 78 -26.28 -7.22 -6.68
C MET A 78 -27.49 -6.33 -6.34
N ALA A 79 -27.42 -5.02 -6.61
CA ALA A 79 -28.56 -4.11 -6.47
C ALA A 79 -29.66 -4.39 -7.51
N ALA A 80 -29.31 -4.75 -8.74
CA ALA A 80 -30.27 -5.11 -9.79
C ALA A 80 -30.97 -6.46 -9.56
N ILE A 81 -30.30 -7.44 -8.92
CA ILE A 81 -30.88 -8.76 -8.59
C ILE A 81 -31.83 -8.67 -7.39
N ALA A 82 -31.58 -7.76 -6.44
CA ALA A 82 -32.48 -7.50 -5.31
C ALA A 82 -33.84 -6.90 -5.75
N ALA A 83 -33.91 -6.27 -6.93
CA ALA A 83 -35.12 -5.65 -7.47
C ALA A 83 -36.00 -6.60 -8.32
N GLY A 84 -35.55 -7.82 -8.60
CA GLY A 84 -36.15 -8.71 -9.62
C GLY A 84 -37.01 -9.88 -9.10
N GLY A 85 -37.26 -9.99 -7.80
CA GLY A 85 -37.90 -11.18 -7.23
C GLY A 85 -39.05 -10.87 -6.29
N ALA A 86 -40.24 -10.58 -6.82
CA ALA A 86 -41.55 -10.96 -6.28
C ALA A 86 -42.69 -10.31 -7.09
N ARG A 87 -43.45 -11.11 -7.84
CA ARG A 87 -44.81 -10.78 -8.30
C ARG A 87 -45.67 -12.05 -8.26
N LYS A 88 -46.96 -11.82 -7.92
CA LYS A 88 -48.11 -12.72 -7.69
C LYS A 88 -48.33 -13.09 -6.22
N ASP A 89 -49.51 -12.93 -5.62
CA ASP A 89 -50.83 -12.51 -6.13
C ASP A 89 -51.78 -12.18 -4.94
N VAL A 90 -52.73 -11.26 -5.16
CA VAL A 90 -54.04 -11.06 -4.46
C VAL A 90 -54.01 -10.62 -2.98
N GLY A 91 -54.70 -9.57 -2.50
CA GLY A 91 -55.63 -8.63 -3.11
C GLY A 91 -56.25 -7.69 -2.05
N VAL A 92 -56.85 -6.60 -2.56
CA VAL A 92 -57.88 -5.71 -1.97
C VAL A 92 -57.48 -4.74 -0.85
N GLY A 93 -57.58 -3.45 -1.17
CA GLY A 93 -58.12 -2.43 -0.24
C GLY A 93 -57.34 -1.13 -0.07
N GLY A 94 -57.59 -0.14 -0.96
CA GLY A 94 -57.47 1.31 -0.71
C GLY A 94 -56.07 1.91 -0.44
N VAL A 95 -55.78 3.20 -0.59
CA VAL A 95 -56.37 4.39 -1.23
C VAL A 95 -55.18 5.34 -1.45
N GLU A 96 -55.22 6.11 -2.54
CA GLU A 96 -54.47 7.34 -2.86
C GLU A 96 -52.95 7.32 -3.16
N VAL A 97 -52.63 7.58 -4.44
CA VAL A 97 -51.37 8.18 -4.90
C VAL A 97 -51.72 9.46 -5.68
N ILE A 98 -51.10 10.56 -5.28
CA ILE A 98 -51.17 11.88 -5.93
C ILE A 98 -50.19 11.90 -7.11
N GLY A 99 -50.68 12.24 -8.29
CA GLY A 99 -49.87 12.53 -9.48
C GLY A 99 -50.66 13.33 -10.51
N SER A 100 -50.18 14.53 -10.81
CA SER A 100 -50.55 15.37 -11.96
C SER A 100 -50.26 14.63 -13.29
N LEU A 101 -50.90 14.87 -14.44
CA LEU A 101 -51.50 16.08 -15.02
C LEU A 101 -52.45 15.64 -16.18
N SER A 102 -53.55 16.37 -16.38
CA SER A 102 -54.08 16.88 -17.68
C SER A 102 -55.57 16.67 -18.03
N THR A 103 -56.17 17.81 -18.42
CA THR A 103 -57.35 18.06 -19.27
C THR A 103 -58.78 18.00 -18.69
N GLY A 104 -59.53 19.11 -18.87
CA GLY A 104 -60.99 19.06 -19.04
C GLY A 104 -61.88 20.16 -18.44
N VAL A 105 -61.87 21.38 -19.02
CA VAL A 105 -63.00 22.32 -19.31
C VAL A 105 -64.22 22.49 -18.36
N ARG A 106 -64.58 23.77 -18.11
CA ARG A 106 -65.93 24.45 -18.10
C ARG A 106 -66.19 25.32 -16.83
N PRO A 107 -67.30 26.08 -16.70
CA PRO A 107 -67.63 27.37 -17.33
C PRO A 107 -68.14 28.44 -16.32
N ILE A 108 -68.24 29.70 -16.78
CA ILE A 108 -69.17 30.80 -16.44
C ILE A 108 -69.85 30.81 -15.04
N GLY A 109 -69.51 31.82 -14.20
CA GLY A 109 -70.42 32.39 -13.18
C GLY A 109 -69.81 32.85 -11.83
N ALA A 110 -69.55 34.17 -11.70
CA ALA A 110 -69.43 35.00 -10.47
C ALA A 110 -68.13 34.97 -9.61
N PRO A 111 -67.81 36.09 -8.91
CA PRO A 111 -67.55 37.44 -9.41
C PRO A 111 -66.04 37.76 -9.39
N VAL A 112 -65.63 38.65 -10.29
CA VAL A 112 -64.28 39.23 -10.33
C VAL A 112 -64.10 40.10 -9.08
N SER A 113 -63.13 39.77 -8.23
CA SER A 113 -62.55 40.73 -7.29
C SER A 113 -61.26 41.26 -7.90
N ASP A 114 -61.34 42.49 -8.37
CA ASP A 114 -60.25 43.30 -8.90
C ASP A 114 -58.99 43.23 -8.03
N ASN A 115 -57.88 42.86 -8.66
CA ASN A 115 -56.57 43.31 -8.22
C ASN A 115 -55.74 43.65 -9.47
N PRO A 116 -55.68 44.93 -9.90
CA PRO A 116 -55.25 45.29 -11.25
C PRO A 116 -53.73 45.33 -11.47
N LEU A 117 -52.89 44.73 -10.62
CA LEU A 117 -51.43 45.00 -10.64
C LEU A 117 -50.54 43.79 -10.28
N ALA A 118 -50.92 42.56 -10.62
CA ALA A 118 -49.99 41.42 -10.57
C ALA A 118 -49.20 41.31 -11.90
N VAL A 119 -47.89 41.57 -11.84
CA VAL A 119 -46.98 41.45 -12.99
C VAL A 119 -46.82 39.97 -13.37
N ASP A 120 -47.42 39.54 -14.48
CA ASP A 120 -47.31 38.16 -14.96
C ASP A 120 -45.96 37.94 -15.67
N ILE A 121 -44.98 37.42 -14.93
CA ILE A 121 -43.59 37.19 -15.35
C ILE A 121 -43.52 36.28 -16.60
N ALA A 122 -44.50 35.39 -16.79
CA ALA A 122 -44.52 34.45 -17.91
C ALA A 122 -44.71 35.13 -19.28
N ARG A 123 -45.37 36.30 -19.33
CA ARG A 123 -45.56 37.07 -20.58
C ARG A 123 -44.31 37.81 -21.03
N PHE A 124 -43.38 38.10 -20.12
CA PHE A 124 -42.10 38.75 -20.44
C PHE A 124 -41.03 37.78 -20.95
N ALA A 125 -41.31 36.48 -20.92
CA ALA A 125 -40.41 35.42 -21.40
C ALA A 125 -40.63 35.06 -22.88
N ASP A 126 -41.60 35.70 -23.55
CA ASP A 126 -41.87 35.51 -24.99
C ASP A 126 -40.91 36.37 -25.83
N ASP A 127 -40.24 35.77 -26.81
CA ASP A 127 -39.24 36.43 -27.66
C ASP A 127 -39.85 37.54 -28.56
N ASN A 128 -41.17 37.52 -28.80
CA ASN A 128 -41.89 38.51 -29.61
C ASN A 128 -42.64 39.57 -28.78
N PHE A 129 -42.23 39.80 -27.53
CA PHE A 129 -42.91 40.75 -26.63
C PHE A 129 -42.84 42.21 -27.11
N ASN A 130 -44.00 42.84 -27.34
CA ASN A 130 -44.10 44.27 -27.65
C ASN A 130 -44.45 45.09 -26.39
N ALA A 131 -43.43 45.76 -25.83
CA ALA A 131 -43.55 46.53 -24.60
C ALA A 131 -44.53 47.71 -24.71
N GLU A 132 -44.64 48.35 -25.88
CA GLU A 132 -45.44 49.56 -26.04
C GLU A 132 -46.94 49.25 -26.08
N GLU A 133 -47.32 48.16 -26.75
CA GLU A 133 -48.71 47.68 -26.81
C GLU A 133 -49.16 47.13 -25.45
N PHE A 134 -48.28 46.43 -24.75
CA PHE A 134 -48.53 45.91 -23.40
C PHE A 134 -48.73 47.03 -22.37
N MET A 135 -47.90 48.07 -22.41
CA MET A 135 -48.04 49.24 -21.54
C MET A 135 -49.32 50.02 -21.88
N LYS A 136 -49.61 50.24 -23.16
CA LYS A 136 -50.86 50.90 -23.60
C LYS A 136 -52.10 50.16 -23.11
N ARG A 137 -52.11 48.83 -23.15
CA ARG A 137 -53.25 48.02 -22.73
C ARG A 137 -53.37 47.87 -21.20
N SER A 138 -52.26 47.83 -20.48
CA SER A 138 -52.23 47.62 -19.03
C SER A 138 -52.34 48.92 -18.21
N LEU A 139 -51.99 50.07 -18.80
CA LEU A 139 -52.02 51.38 -18.14
C LEU A 139 -53.15 52.29 -18.65
N ALA A 140 -53.98 51.84 -19.60
CA ALA A 140 -55.07 52.64 -20.17
C ALA A 140 -56.14 53.09 -19.16
N GLU A 141 -56.37 52.34 -18.07
CA GLU A 141 -57.40 52.62 -17.06
C GLU A 141 -56.84 52.97 -15.67
N THR A 142 -55.53 53.25 -15.56
CA THR A 142 -54.84 53.31 -14.25
C THR A 142 -54.47 54.74 -13.84
N ASN A 143 -54.84 55.13 -12.60
CA ASN A 143 -54.46 56.42 -11.99
C ASN A 143 -52.94 56.53 -11.74
N GLU A 144 -52.40 57.76 -11.61
CA GLU A 144 -50.96 58.03 -11.42
C GLU A 144 -50.32 57.22 -10.26
N GLU A 145 -51.06 57.02 -9.17
CA GLU A 145 -50.61 56.21 -8.04
C GLU A 145 -50.49 54.72 -8.38
N GLY A 146 -51.40 54.19 -9.20
CA GLY A 146 -51.34 52.82 -9.70
C GLY A 146 -50.16 52.58 -10.65
N VAL A 147 -49.78 53.59 -11.44
CA VAL A 147 -48.57 53.54 -12.28
C VAL A 147 -47.30 53.47 -11.44
N ARG A 148 -47.23 54.22 -10.33
CA ARG A 148 -46.08 54.18 -9.40
C ARG A 148 -45.97 52.82 -8.70
N ILE A 149 -47.10 52.24 -8.28
CA ILE A 149 -47.13 50.90 -7.67
C ILE A 149 -46.72 49.84 -8.70
N PHE A 150 -47.20 49.93 -9.95
CA PHE A 150 -46.79 49.03 -11.03
C PHE A 150 -45.29 49.12 -11.32
N HIS A 151 -44.75 50.32 -11.42
CA HIS A 151 -43.32 50.54 -11.65
C HIS A 151 -42.48 49.96 -10.51
N LYS A 152 -42.90 50.16 -9.26
CA LYS A 152 -42.22 49.58 -8.10
C LYS A 152 -42.27 48.05 -8.12
N SER A 153 -43.43 47.47 -8.41
CA SER A 153 -43.58 46.01 -8.55
C SER A 153 -42.73 45.44 -9.69
N LEU A 154 -42.63 46.14 -10.83
CA LEU A 154 -41.77 45.74 -11.94
C LEU A 154 -40.27 45.84 -11.58
N GLN A 155 -39.88 46.86 -10.80
CA GLN A 155 -38.52 47.01 -10.31
C GLN A 155 -38.14 45.91 -9.32
N GLU A 156 -39.04 45.54 -8.42
CA GLU A 156 -38.88 44.42 -7.49
C GLU A 156 -38.82 43.08 -8.24
N ALA A 157 -39.71 42.86 -9.21
CA ALA A 157 -39.69 41.66 -10.07
C ALA A 157 -38.38 41.55 -10.86
N ARG A 158 -37.87 42.66 -11.42
CA ARG A 158 -36.57 42.68 -12.12
C ARG A 158 -35.41 42.33 -11.19
N GLN A 159 -35.39 42.86 -9.97
CA GLN A 159 -34.36 42.53 -8.99
C GLN A 159 -34.44 41.07 -8.56
N SER A 160 -35.65 40.54 -8.36
CA SER A 160 -35.88 39.13 -8.05
C SER A 160 -35.41 38.20 -9.16
N VAL A 161 -35.79 38.48 -10.42
CA VAL A 161 -35.37 37.68 -11.58
C VAL A 161 -33.85 37.76 -11.79
N GLY A 162 -33.23 38.92 -11.54
CA GLY A 162 -31.78 39.06 -11.58
C GLY A 162 -31.07 38.18 -10.54
N ALA A 163 -31.57 38.17 -9.31
CA ALA A 163 -31.07 37.31 -8.24
C ALA A 163 -31.30 35.82 -8.53
N ASP A 164 -32.47 35.46 -9.07
CA ASP A 164 -32.80 34.08 -9.42
C ASP A 164 -31.96 33.59 -10.62
N LEU A 165 -31.72 34.42 -11.63
CA LEU A 165 -30.81 34.09 -12.72
C LEU A 165 -29.40 33.88 -12.20
N GLN A 166 -28.91 34.77 -11.32
CA GLN A 166 -27.60 34.62 -10.71
C GLN A 166 -27.50 33.32 -9.91
N LYS A 167 -28.52 32.99 -9.11
CA LYS A 167 -28.59 31.74 -8.33
C LYS A 167 -28.67 30.51 -9.23
N ASN A 168 -29.43 30.57 -10.32
CA ASN A 168 -29.58 29.47 -11.27
C ASN A 168 -28.27 29.24 -12.06
N VAL A 169 -27.59 30.31 -12.47
CA VAL A 169 -26.25 30.24 -13.09
C VAL A 169 -25.25 29.63 -12.11
N TYR A 170 -25.20 30.07 -10.84
CA TYR A 170 -24.29 29.46 -9.86
C TYR A 170 -24.61 27.99 -9.54
N ARG A 171 -25.90 27.62 -9.48
CA ARG A 171 -26.32 26.24 -9.28
C ARG A 171 -25.87 25.35 -10.44
N ASN A 172 -26.13 25.80 -11.66
CA ASN A 172 -25.82 25.05 -12.87
C ASN A 172 -24.34 25.19 -13.27
N TYR A 173 -23.59 26.15 -12.70
CA TYR A 173 -22.16 26.32 -12.96
C TYR A 173 -21.37 25.12 -12.47
N ASN A 174 -21.70 24.59 -11.28
CA ASN A 174 -21.04 23.40 -10.76
C ASN A 174 -21.32 22.18 -11.66
N GLU A 175 -22.58 22.02 -12.09
CA GLU A 175 -22.95 20.98 -13.05
C GLU A 175 -22.23 21.16 -14.40
N PHE A 176 -22.14 22.39 -14.91
CA PHE A 176 -21.43 22.70 -16.15
C PHE A 176 -19.93 22.40 -16.05
N VAL A 177 -19.29 22.72 -14.91
CA VAL A 177 -17.88 22.41 -14.67
C VAL A 177 -17.66 20.90 -14.58
N ILE A 178 -18.55 20.18 -13.90
CA ILE A 178 -18.48 18.71 -13.79
C ILE A 178 -18.67 18.08 -15.18
N ILE A 179 -19.70 18.50 -15.92
CA ILE A 179 -19.97 17.99 -17.27
C ILE A 179 -18.83 18.32 -18.23
N SER A 180 -18.29 19.55 -18.19
CA SER A 180 -17.16 19.96 -19.04
C SER A 180 -15.89 19.15 -18.72
N LYS A 181 -15.67 18.85 -17.43
CA LYS A 181 -14.57 18.00 -16.99
C LYS A 181 -14.77 16.55 -17.44
N GLU A 182 -16.00 16.05 -17.38
CA GLU A 182 -16.32 14.69 -17.83
C GLU A 182 -16.19 14.56 -19.35
N ILE A 183 -16.58 15.59 -20.12
CA ILE A 183 -16.35 15.63 -21.57
C ILE A 183 -14.85 15.60 -21.89
N SER A 184 -14.02 16.34 -21.15
CA SER A 184 -12.56 16.34 -21.33
C SER A 184 -11.92 14.99 -20.95
N ASN A 185 -12.43 14.34 -19.89
CA ASN A 185 -12.02 12.99 -19.55
C ASN A 185 -12.41 11.99 -20.66
N LEU A 186 -13.62 12.14 -21.22
CA LEU A 186 -14.11 11.29 -22.32
C LEU A 186 -13.28 11.47 -23.59
N GLU A 187 -12.85 12.69 -23.91
CA GLU A 187 -11.89 12.95 -24.99
C GLU A 187 -10.56 12.22 -24.76
N THR A 188 -10.05 12.27 -23.53
CA THR A 188 -8.83 11.54 -23.15
C THR A 188 -9.01 10.04 -23.31
N ASP A 189 -10.13 9.50 -22.86
CA ASP A 189 -10.46 8.08 -23.00
C ASP A 189 -10.62 7.67 -24.47
N MET A 190 -11.25 8.50 -25.31
CA MET A 190 -11.33 8.25 -26.76
C MET A 190 -9.94 8.25 -27.42
N LEU A 191 -9.01 9.11 -26.98
CA LEU A 191 -7.62 9.07 -27.43
C LEU A 191 -6.92 7.79 -26.99
N THR A 192 -7.17 7.29 -25.78
CA THR A 192 -6.63 5.99 -25.35
C THR A 192 -7.22 4.82 -26.15
N LEU A 193 -8.52 4.84 -26.43
CA LEU A 193 -9.19 3.85 -27.29
C LEU A 193 -8.61 3.88 -28.70
N ARG A 194 -8.39 5.08 -29.26
CA ARG A 194 -7.73 5.23 -30.56
C ARG A 194 -6.34 4.62 -30.57
N ASN A 195 -5.57 4.80 -29.49
CA ASN A 195 -4.26 4.18 -29.36
C ASN A 195 -4.37 2.66 -29.28
N PHE A 196 -5.31 2.10 -28.50
CA PHE A 196 -5.55 0.65 -28.48
C PHE A 196 -6.03 0.10 -29.83
N LEU A 197 -6.85 0.85 -30.57
CA LEU A 197 -7.27 0.46 -31.92
C LEU A 197 -6.12 0.51 -32.92
N ASN A 198 -5.21 1.49 -32.79
CA ASN A 198 -3.98 1.55 -33.58
C ASN A 198 -3.03 0.40 -33.20
N ASP A 199 -2.93 0.04 -31.92
CA ASP A 199 -2.15 -1.10 -31.47
C ASP A 199 -2.75 -2.43 -31.99
N LEU A 200 -4.07 -2.59 -31.92
CA LEU A 200 -4.76 -3.75 -32.49
C LEU A 200 -4.63 -3.81 -34.01
N ARG A 201 -4.70 -2.67 -34.68
CA ARG A 201 -4.44 -2.58 -36.12
C ARG A 201 -3.00 -2.96 -36.43
N SER A 202 -2.03 -2.48 -35.67
CA SER A 202 -0.61 -2.83 -35.83
C SER A 202 -0.37 -4.32 -35.57
N ILE A 203 -1.02 -4.90 -34.56
CA ILE A 203 -0.95 -6.34 -34.29
C ILE A 203 -1.58 -7.13 -35.44
N ASN A 204 -2.74 -6.69 -35.94
CA ASN A 204 -3.43 -7.36 -37.04
C ASN A 204 -2.68 -7.22 -38.38
N ASP A 205 -2.07 -6.07 -38.64
CA ASP A 205 -1.22 -5.85 -39.81
C ASP A 205 0.06 -6.70 -39.70
N ALA A 206 0.64 -6.86 -38.50
CA ALA A 206 1.74 -7.81 -38.27
C ALA A 206 1.32 -9.28 -38.50
N PHE A 207 0.09 -9.66 -38.14
CA PHE A 207 -0.45 -10.99 -38.44
C PHE A 207 -0.79 -11.16 -39.94
N LYS A 208 -1.10 -10.09 -40.67
CA LYS A 208 -1.36 -10.14 -42.12
C LYS A 208 -0.09 -10.23 -42.96
N ASP A 209 0.98 -9.52 -42.58
CA ASP A 209 2.30 -9.65 -43.22
C ASP A 209 2.86 -11.08 -43.07
N ASP A 210 2.61 -11.75 -41.93
CA ASP A 210 2.94 -13.17 -41.74
C ASP A 210 1.97 -14.13 -42.47
N GLY A 211 0.76 -13.66 -42.82
CA GLY A 211 -0.25 -14.42 -43.57
C GLY A 211 0.01 -14.51 -45.08
N ASP A 212 0.76 -13.56 -45.66
CA ASP A 212 1.09 -13.54 -47.10
C ASP A 212 2.12 -14.62 -47.50
N THR A 213 2.76 -15.29 -46.52
CA THR A 213 3.56 -16.51 -46.75
C THR A 213 2.76 -17.82 -46.63
N LEU A 214 1.47 -17.76 -46.30
CA LEU A 214 0.57 -18.92 -46.22
C LEU A 214 -0.39 -19.05 -47.41
N GLY A 215 -0.26 -18.19 -48.44
CA GLY A 215 -1.08 -18.22 -49.66
C GLY A 215 -0.68 -19.24 -50.74
N ILE A 216 0.38 -20.05 -50.56
CA ILE A 216 0.90 -20.96 -51.61
C ILE A 216 0.59 -22.45 -51.35
N ILE A 217 -0.39 -22.78 -50.50
CA ILE A 217 -0.77 -24.20 -50.28
C ILE A 217 -2.26 -24.42 -50.52
N SER A 218 -2.68 -24.22 -51.76
CA SER A 218 -3.80 -24.95 -52.34
C SER A 218 -3.57 -25.09 -53.85
N GLY A 219 -3.00 -26.22 -54.27
CA GLY A 219 -2.71 -26.51 -55.68
C GLY A 219 -1.65 -27.58 -55.86
N VAL A 220 -2.05 -28.85 -55.80
CA VAL A 220 -1.25 -29.95 -56.35
C VAL A 220 -1.21 -29.79 -57.87
N SER A 221 -0.02 -29.73 -58.50
CA SER A 221 0.40 -30.61 -59.61
C SER A 221 1.70 -30.15 -60.30
N GLN A 222 2.58 -31.12 -60.58
CA GLN A 222 3.57 -31.20 -61.68
C GLN A 222 4.99 -30.60 -61.56
N ILE A 223 5.94 -31.57 -61.55
CA ILE A 223 7.15 -31.71 -62.41
C ILE A 223 8.43 -30.88 -62.11
N ALA A 224 9.45 -31.65 -61.71
CA ALA A 224 10.89 -31.67 -62.06
C ALA A 224 11.87 -30.52 -61.74
N ASP A 225 13.01 -30.98 -61.21
CA ASP A 225 14.41 -30.52 -61.33
C ASP A 225 14.82 -29.12 -60.85
N SER A 226 15.59 -29.06 -59.76
CA SER A 226 17.01 -28.59 -59.76
C SER A 226 17.62 -28.43 -58.35
N VAL A 227 18.67 -29.23 -58.10
CA VAL A 227 19.99 -28.95 -57.45
C VAL A 227 20.12 -27.90 -56.29
N ILE A 228 20.27 -28.42 -55.04
CA ILE A 228 21.19 -28.04 -53.89
C ILE A 228 21.04 -26.63 -53.22
N PRO A 229 21.21 -26.41 -51.87
CA PRO A 229 21.90 -27.22 -50.85
C PRO A 229 21.15 -27.50 -49.53
N ARG A 230 21.68 -28.51 -48.82
CA ARG A 230 21.44 -28.85 -47.40
C ARG A 230 21.36 -27.59 -46.52
N ARG A 231 20.16 -27.29 -45.99
CA ARG A 231 19.98 -26.50 -44.77
C ARG A 231 19.48 -27.40 -43.65
N LYS A 232 20.10 -27.24 -42.47
CA LYS A 232 19.78 -27.94 -41.22
C LYS A 232 18.27 -27.81 -40.90
N PRO A 233 17.65 -28.82 -40.26
CA PRO A 233 16.23 -28.76 -39.92
C PRO A 233 15.96 -27.66 -38.88
N ASN A 234 14.97 -26.82 -39.20
CA ASN A 234 14.28 -25.81 -38.41
C ASN A 234 14.30 -26.00 -36.87
N GLU A 235 14.91 -25.05 -36.15
CA GLU A 235 14.74 -24.87 -34.69
C GLU A 235 13.57 -23.90 -34.32
N GLY A 236 12.82 -23.38 -35.30
CA GLY A 236 11.78 -22.37 -35.07
C GLY A 236 10.38 -22.89 -34.69
N VAL A 237 10.09 -24.18 -34.88
CA VAL A 237 8.75 -24.76 -34.64
C VAL A 237 8.50 -25.07 -33.15
N ASN A 238 9.57 -25.26 -32.35
CA ASN A 238 9.46 -25.62 -30.94
C ASN A 238 9.02 -24.45 -30.03
N THR A 239 9.33 -23.21 -30.40
CA THR A 239 8.93 -22.02 -29.62
C THR A 239 7.44 -21.73 -29.70
N ASP A 240 6.79 -22.10 -30.80
CA ASP A 240 5.37 -21.88 -31.02
C ASP A 240 4.51 -22.86 -30.19
N MET A 241 4.89 -24.15 -30.14
CA MET A 241 4.19 -25.18 -29.37
C MET A 241 4.17 -24.92 -27.85
N HIS A 242 5.27 -24.43 -27.29
CA HIS A 242 5.31 -24.09 -25.87
C HIS A 242 4.38 -22.90 -25.53
N SER A 243 4.15 -21.99 -26.49
CA SER A 243 3.22 -20.87 -26.33
C SER A 243 1.76 -21.34 -26.32
N VAL A 244 1.43 -22.30 -27.19
CA VAL A 244 0.11 -22.95 -27.28
C VAL A 244 -0.20 -23.75 -26.02
N TYR A 245 0.74 -24.56 -25.52
CA TYR A 245 0.56 -25.33 -24.28
C TYR A 245 0.36 -24.43 -23.06
N LYS A 246 1.08 -23.31 -23.00
CA LYS A 246 0.91 -22.31 -21.95
C LYS A 246 -0.48 -21.66 -21.99
N ALA A 247 -0.99 -21.33 -23.18
CA ALA A 247 -2.33 -20.78 -23.33
C ALA A 247 -3.41 -21.80 -22.90
N GLN A 248 -3.28 -23.06 -23.28
CA GLN A 248 -4.20 -24.14 -22.86
C GLN A 248 -4.21 -24.33 -21.34
N MET A 249 -3.04 -24.33 -20.68
CA MET A 249 -2.95 -24.42 -19.23
C MET A 249 -3.59 -23.22 -18.52
N GLN A 250 -3.45 -22.01 -19.08
CA GLN A 250 -4.07 -20.82 -18.52
C GLN A 250 -5.61 -20.88 -18.60
N VAL A 251 -6.16 -21.36 -19.72
CA VAL A 251 -7.61 -21.56 -19.88
C VAL A 251 -8.15 -22.55 -18.85
N LEU A 252 -7.41 -23.64 -18.58
CA LEU A 252 -7.79 -24.61 -17.54
C LEU A 252 -7.83 -23.98 -16.14
N TRP A 253 -6.84 -23.15 -15.79
CA TRP A 253 -6.78 -22.50 -14.48
C TRP A 253 -7.87 -21.45 -14.28
N GLU A 254 -8.27 -20.75 -15.34
CA GLU A 254 -9.37 -19.79 -15.30
C GLU A 254 -10.73 -20.50 -15.24
N GLY A 255 -10.88 -21.63 -15.94
CA GLY A 255 -12.12 -22.42 -16.02
C GLY A 255 -12.41 -23.30 -14.81
N VAL A 256 -11.39 -23.88 -14.17
CA VAL A 256 -11.54 -24.84 -13.06
C VAL A 256 -10.92 -24.28 -11.78
N GLU A 257 -11.76 -23.99 -10.79
CA GLU A 257 -11.32 -23.43 -9.51
C GLU A 257 -10.47 -24.44 -8.73
N GLY A 258 -9.28 -24.03 -8.29
CA GLY A 258 -8.35 -24.87 -7.54
C GLY A 258 -7.44 -25.77 -8.39
N SER A 259 -7.62 -25.81 -9.71
CA SER A 259 -6.77 -26.60 -10.62
C SER A 259 -5.28 -26.22 -10.55
N GLN A 260 -4.95 -24.94 -10.31
CA GLN A 260 -3.56 -24.48 -10.17
C GLN A 260 -2.81 -25.11 -8.99
N LYS A 261 -3.52 -25.54 -7.93
CA LYS A 261 -2.90 -26.21 -6.78
C LYS A 261 -2.51 -27.65 -7.10
N PHE A 262 -3.31 -28.32 -7.94
CA PHE A 262 -3.12 -29.72 -8.30
C PHE A 262 -2.25 -29.91 -9.55
N VAL A 263 -2.27 -28.93 -10.45
CA VAL A 263 -1.56 -28.97 -11.73
C VAL A 263 -0.70 -27.70 -11.85
N PRO A 264 0.51 -27.67 -11.26
CA PRO A 264 1.45 -26.57 -11.43
C PRO A 264 1.97 -26.50 -12.87
N PHE A 265 2.51 -25.34 -13.27
CA PHE A 265 3.05 -25.13 -14.61
C PHE A 265 4.30 -26.00 -14.84
N LEU A 266 4.25 -26.88 -15.84
CA LEU A 266 5.42 -27.58 -16.38
C LEU A 266 5.53 -27.31 -17.88
N PRO A 267 6.75 -27.04 -18.43
CA PRO A 267 6.96 -26.65 -19.82
C PRO A 267 6.36 -27.57 -20.90
N ASN A 268 6.23 -28.87 -20.61
CA ASN A 268 5.73 -29.86 -21.58
C ASN A 268 4.31 -30.35 -21.28
N ARG A 269 3.64 -29.77 -20.28
CA ARG A 269 2.31 -30.22 -19.84
C ARG A 269 1.23 -29.53 -20.66
N HIS A 270 0.38 -30.34 -21.28
CA HIS A 270 -0.73 -29.89 -22.11
C HIS A 270 -1.96 -30.78 -21.89
N ILE A 271 -3.10 -30.28 -22.33
CA ILE A 271 -4.37 -31.01 -22.21
C ILE A 271 -4.48 -31.95 -23.42
N VAL A 272 -4.63 -33.24 -23.15
CA VAL A 272 -4.83 -34.27 -24.18
C VAL A 272 -6.30 -34.40 -24.51
N LYS A 273 -7.18 -34.41 -23.48
CA LYS A 273 -8.63 -34.52 -23.67
C LYS A 273 -9.43 -33.94 -22.51
N GLU A 274 -10.48 -33.21 -22.84
CA GLU A 274 -11.51 -32.73 -21.90
C GLU A 274 -12.78 -33.58 -22.07
N SER A 275 -13.40 -34.03 -20.98
CA SER A 275 -14.62 -34.85 -21.04
C SER A 275 -15.54 -34.61 -19.84
N GLY A 276 -16.68 -33.97 -20.11
CA GLY A 276 -17.54 -33.37 -19.09
C GLY A 276 -18.70 -34.20 -18.58
N ASN A 277 -19.14 -35.26 -19.25
CA ASN A 277 -20.43 -35.88 -18.95
C ASN A 277 -20.27 -37.17 -18.14
N PHE A 278 -19.55 -37.07 -17.02
CA PHE A 278 -19.35 -38.18 -16.09
C PHE A 278 -20.06 -37.96 -14.75
N VAL A 279 -20.43 -39.06 -14.11
CA VAL A 279 -21.03 -39.08 -12.77
C VAL A 279 -20.27 -40.08 -11.89
N GLU A 280 -19.84 -39.66 -10.70
CA GLU A 280 -19.27 -40.55 -9.69
C GLU A 280 -20.36 -41.44 -9.10
N LEU A 281 -20.13 -42.75 -9.07
CA LEU A 281 -20.97 -43.71 -8.35
C LEU A 281 -20.33 -44.04 -7.00
N ASN A 282 -21.14 -44.15 -5.95
CA ASN A 282 -20.66 -44.62 -4.65
C ASN A 282 -20.47 -46.14 -4.67
N ILE A 283 -19.32 -46.60 -4.20
CA ILE A 283 -18.88 -48.00 -4.29
C ILE A 283 -19.75 -48.98 -3.50
N SER A 284 -20.45 -48.53 -2.46
CA SER A 284 -21.24 -49.40 -1.58
C SER A 284 -22.70 -49.54 -2.01
N ASN A 285 -23.24 -48.61 -2.79
CA ASN A 285 -24.67 -48.60 -3.14
C ASN A 285 -24.96 -48.30 -4.62
N ASN A 286 -23.92 -48.12 -5.45
CA ASN A 286 -23.99 -47.78 -6.88
C ASN A 286 -24.89 -46.58 -7.21
N LYS A 287 -25.20 -45.71 -6.24
CA LYS A 287 -26.01 -44.51 -6.46
C LYS A 287 -25.14 -43.36 -6.98
N PRO A 288 -25.68 -42.50 -7.87
CA PRO A 288 -24.98 -41.32 -8.36
C PRO A 288 -24.73 -40.33 -7.21
N LYS A 289 -23.46 -39.95 -7.02
CA LYS A 289 -23.00 -39.08 -5.95
C LYS A 289 -22.84 -37.63 -6.43
N GLN A 290 -22.09 -37.42 -7.50
CA GLN A 290 -21.81 -36.08 -8.03
C GLN A 290 -21.44 -36.09 -9.51
N GLY A 291 -21.79 -35.02 -10.22
CA GLY A 291 -21.37 -34.79 -11.61
C GLY A 291 -19.91 -34.34 -11.68
N ILE A 292 -19.15 -34.96 -12.57
CA ILE A 292 -17.70 -34.82 -12.68
C ILE A 292 -17.30 -34.44 -14.10
N HIS A 293 -16.28 -33.60 -14.17
CA HIS A 293 -15.55 -33.25 -15.37
C HIS A 293 -14.14 -33.82 -15.27
N LEU A 294 -13.75 -34.69 -16.21
CA LEU A 294 -12.43 -35.27 -16.30
C LEU A 294 -11.57 -34.50 -17.30
N PHE A 295 -10.37 -34.11 -16.87
CA PHE A 295 -9.35 -33.50 -17.71
C PHE A 295 -8.14 -34.44 -17.75
N LEU A 296 -7.86 -35.01 -18.92
CA LEU A 296 -6.69 -35.84 -19.15
C LEU A 296 -5.55 -34.95 -19.66
N LEU A 297 -4.47 -34.86 -18.89
CA LEU A 297 -3.22 -34.22 -19.27
C LEU A 297 -2.19 -35.29 -19.64
N ASN A 298 -1.06 -34.87 -20.20
CA ASN A 298 0.03 -35.78 -20.61
C ASN A 298 0.59 -36.65 -19.46
N ASP A 299 0.54 -36.17 -18.22
CA ASP A 299 1.15 -36.84 -17.07
C ASP A 299 0.19 -37.11 -15.90
N CYS A 300 -0.98 -36.50 -15.91
CA CYS A 300 -1.96 -36.61 -14.83
C CYS A 300 -3.41 -36.58 -15.32
N LEU A 301 -4.29 -37.19 -14.53
CA LEU A 301 -5.74 -37.13 -14.66
C LEU A 301 -6.29 -36.21 -13.57
N LEU A 302 -6.87 -35.09 -13.97
CA LEU A 302 -7.53 -34.14 -13.08
C LEU A 302 -9.04 -34.38 -13.07
N VAL A 303 -9.59 -34.51 -11.88
CA VAL A 303 -11.02 -34.76 -11.61
C VAL A 303 -11.61 -33.51 -10.97
N ALA A 304 -12.53 -32.85 -11.69
CA ALA A 304 -13.23 -31.67 -11.22
C ALA A 304 -14.71 -31.99 -10.97
N THR A 305 -15.26 -31.48 -9.87
CA THR A 305 -16.68 -31.62 -9.53
C THR A 305 -17.49 -30.44 -10.01
N ARG A 306 -18.71 -30.70 -10.46
CA ARG A 306 -19.70 -29.67 -10.79
C ARG A 306 -20.43 -29.27 -9.51
N LYS A 307 -20.03 -28.15 -8.90
CA LYS A 307 -20.71 -27.61 -7.69
C LYS A 307 -21.60 -26.43 -8.05
N LYS A 308 -22.83 -26.45 -7.55
CA LYS A 308 -23.78 -25.33 -7.61
C LYS A 308 -23.52 -24.42 -6.41
N ARG A 309 -23.23 -23.12 -6.63
CA ARG A 309 -23.09 -22.18 -5.52
C ARG A 309 -24.47 -21.81 -4.98
N PRO A 310 -24.64 -21.67 -3.65
CA PRO A 310 -25.92 -21.30 -3.05
C PRO A 310 -26.44 -19.91 -3.46
N MET A 311 -25.61 -19.08 -4.11
CA MET A 311 -25.90 -17.68 -4.45
C MET A 311 -25.74 -17.36 -5.96
N SER A 312 -25.58 -18.36 -6.84
CA SER A 312 -25.46 -18.14 -8.30
C SER A 312 -25.94 -19.35 -9.12
N ALA A 313 -26.72 -19.10 -10.18
CA ALA A 313 -27.24 -20.13 -11.07
C ALA A 313 -26.18 -20.79 -11.98
N LYS A 314 -24.96 -20.22 -12.08
CA LYS A 314 -23.89 -20.78 -12.90
C LYS A 314 -23.18 -21.92 -12.16
N LEU A 315 -23.20 -23.13 -12.73
CA LEU A 315 -22.38 -24.25 -12.27
C LEU A 315 -20.91 -23.90 -12.43
N LYS A 316 -20.11 -24.08 -11.37
CA LYS A 316 -18.67 -23.86 -11.44
C LYS A 316 -17.93 -25.18 -11.20
N LEU A 317 -16.90 -25.41 -11.99
CA LEU A 317 -16.02 -26.57 -11.87
C LEU A 317 -15.00 -26.33 -10.75
N VAL A 318 -14.90 -27.28 -9.82
CA VAL A 318 -13.94 -27.23 -8.71
C VAL A 318 -13.07 -28.49 -8.76
N ALA A 319 -11.76 -28.32 -8.89
CA ALA A 319 -10.81 -29.43 -8.84
C ALA A 319 -10.87 -30.11 -7.47
N GLU A 320 -11.15 -31.42 -7.44
CA GLU A 320 -11.19 -32.20 -6.20
C GLU A 320 -10.00 -33.14 -6.08
N ARG A 321 -9.65 -33.86 -7.17
CA ARG A 321 -8.57 -34.84 -7.17
C ARG A 321 -7.70 -34.71 -8.42
N CYS A 322 -6.43 -35.01 -8.27
CA CYS A 322 -5.49 -35.13 -9.37
C CYS A 322 -4.61 -36.35 -9.12
N TRP A 323 -4.48 -37.21 -10.11
CA TRP A 323 -3.69 -38.43 -10.01
C TRP A 323 -2.68 -38.52 -11.15
N PRO A 324 -1.39 -38.76 -10.87
CA PRO A 324 -0.44 -39.01 -11.93
C PRO A 324 -0.78 -40.34 -12.61
N LEU A 325 -0.58 -40.41 -13.93
CA LEU A 325 -0.92 -41.60 -14.73
C LEU A 325 -0.13 -42.85 -14.31
N ASN A 326 0.97 -42.68 -13.58
CA ASN A 326 1.81 -43.77 -13.05
C ASN A 326 1.18 -44.52 -11.87
N GLU A 327 0.27 -43.87 -11.13
CA GLU A 327 -0.27 -44.39 -9.86
C GLU A 327 -1.70 -44.91 -9.99
N ILE A 328 -2.28 -44.84 -11.20
CA ILE A 328 -3.67 -45.22 -11.44
C ILE A 328 -3.77 -46.36 -12.44
N ALA A 329 -4.69 -47.29 -12.16
CA ALA A 329 -5.12 -48.31 -13.11
C ALA A 329 -6.59 -48.05 -13.47
N VAL A 330 -6.88 -47.92 -14.76
CA VAL A 330 -8.25 -47.73 -15.26
C VAL A 330 -8.74 -49.04 -15.85
N ILE A 331 -9.83 -49.57 -15.29
CA ILE A 331 -10.44 -50.85 -15.66
C ILE A 331 -11.84 -50.59 -16.20
N ASP A 332 -12.12 -51.15 -17.37
CA ASP A 332 -13.46 -51.12 -17.94
C ASP A 332 -14.40 -52.08 -17.20
N ILE A 333 -15.58 -51.59 -16.78
CA ILE A 333 -16.65 -52.42 -16.19
C ILE A 333 -17.63 -52.79 -17.31
N LYS A 334 -17.90 -54.09 -17.47
CA LYS A 334 -18.93 -54.61 -18.38
C LYS A 334 -20.32 -54.24 -17.87
N ASP A 335 -21.23 -53.96 -18.79
CA ASP A 335 -22.58 -53.54 -18.45
C ASP A 335 -23.34 -54.63 -17.67
N SER A 336 -23.96 -54.21 -16.58
CA SER A 336 -24.79 -55.01 -15.67
C SER A 336 -26.11 -54.24 -15.45
N PRO A 337 -27.25 -54.87 -15.09
CA PRO A 337 -28.51 -54.17 -14.84
C PRO A 337 -28.40 -52.97 -13.88
N ASP A 338 -27.47 -53.02 -12.92
CA ASP A 338 -27.27 -51.94 -11.94
C ASP A 338 -26.29 -50.85 -12.38
N VAL A 339 -25.39 -51.15 -13.33
CA VAL A 339 -24.31 -50.26 -13.76
C VAL A 339 -24.03 -50.43 -15.25
N THR A 340 -24.40 -49.42 -16.04
CA THR A 340 -24.13 -49.33 -17.49
C THR A 340 -23.14 -48.21 -17.78
N ASN A 341 -22.30 -48.37 -18.80
CA ASN A 341 -21.37 -47.35 -19.28
C ASN A 341 -20.43 -46.81 -18.18
N ALA A 342 -19.97 -47.68 -17.27
CA ALA A 342 -19.06 -47.30 -16.20
C ALA A 342 -17.64 -47.85 -16.39
N PHE A 343 -16.67 -47.16 -15.82
CA PHE A 343 -15.30 -47.66 -15.67
C PHE A 343 -14.80 -47.37 -14.25
N LYS A 344 -13.84 -48.18 -13.79
CA LYS A 344 -13.23 -48.10 -12.47
C LYS A 344 -11.85 -47.49 -12.56
N VAL A 345 -11.54 -46.52 -11.71
CA VAL A 345 -10.18 -46.01 -11.50
C VAL A 345 -9.69 -46.49 -10.14
N MET A 346 -8.57 -47.21 -10.12
CA MET A 346 -7.96 -47.75 -8.92
C MET A 346 -6.68 -46.98 -8.59
N LYS A 347 -6.61 -46.42 -7.38
CA LYS A 347 -5.41 -45.81 -6.79
C LYS A 347 -5.24 -46.40 -5.40
N HIS A 348 -4.40 -47.43 -5.24
CA HIS A 348 -4.27 -48.18 -3.99
C HIS A 348 -4.11 -47.25 -2.76
N PRO A 349 -4.95 -47.37 -1.71
CA PRO A 349 -6.01 -48.37 -1.46
C PRO A 349 -7.43 -47.96 -1.94
N GLU A 350 -7.61 -46.78 -2.50
CA GLU A 350 -8.91 -46.23 -2.90
C GLU A 350 -9.33 -46.66 -4.32
N THR A 351 -10.63 -46.90 -4.53
CA THR A 351 -11.18 -47.18 -5.86
C THR A 351 -12.44 -46.38 -6.13
N PHE A 352 -12.56 -45.85 -7.34
CA PHE A 352 -13.62 -44.95 -7.77
C PHE A 352 -14.31 -45.50 -9.02
N ILE A 353 -15.63 -45.35 -9.10
CA ILE A 353 -16.42 -45.80 -10.25
C ILE A 353 -17.04 -44.56 -10.90
N TYR A 354 -16.81 -44.40 -12.21
CA TYR A 354 -17.37 -43.29 -13.00
C TYR A 354 -18.27 -43.84 -14.08
N ARG A 355 -19.49 -43.29 -14.16
CA ARG A 355 -20.48 -43.59 -15.21
C ARG A 355 -20.48 -42.48 -16.25
N ALA A 356 -20.40 -42.85 -17.52
CA ALA A 356 -20.59 -41.95 -18.64
C ALA A 356 -22.07 -41.83 -19.01
N GLU A 357 -22.48 -40.66 -19.47
CA GLU A 357 -23.83 -40.46 -20.03
C GLU A 357 -23.98 -41.14 -21.40
N LYS A 358 -22.91 -41.12 -22.22
CA LYS A 358 -22.86 -41.74 -23.55
C LYS A 358 -21.79 -42.84 -23.63
N PRO A 359 -22.06 -43.99 -24.28
CA PRO A 359 -21.08 -45.07 -24.44
C PRO A 359 -19.87 -44.65 -25.30
N GLU A 360 -20.07 -43.77 -26.28
CA GLU A 360 -19.01 -43.24 -27.15
C GLU A 360 -17.98 -42.41 -26.37
N GLU A 361 -18.43 -41.64 -25.37
CA GLU A 361 -17.55 -40.83 -24.53
C GLU A 361 -16.70 -41.71 -23.62
N LYS A 362 -17.26 -42.80 -23.07
CA LYS A 362 -16.52 -43.83 -22.32
C LYS A 362 -15.46 -44.49 -23.20
N ALA A 363 -15.86 -45.00 -24.37
CA ALA A 363 -14.94 -45.69 -25.28
C ALA A 363 -13.79 -44.75 -25.73
N GLY A 364 -14.14 -43.52 -26.12
CA GLY A 364 -13.14 -42.52 -26.52
C GLY A 364 -12.25 -42.04 -25.38
N PHE A 365 -12.72 -42.06 -24.13
CA PHE A 365 -11.89 -41.72 -22.96
C PHE A 365 -10.92 -42.86 -22.62
N LEU A 366 -11.40 -44.11 -22.61
CA LEU A 366 -10.58 -45.31 -22.34
C LEU A 366 -9.48 -45.52 -23.39
N VAL A 367 -9.76 -45.25 -24.66
CA VAL A 367 -8.74 -45.31 -25.72
C VAL A 367 -7.67 -44.24 -25.52
N MET A 368 -8.08 -43.01 -25.19
CA MET A 368 -7.15 -41.89 -25.04
C MET A 368 -6.27 -42.04 -23.79
N ILE A 369 -6.83 -42.47 -22.66
CA ILE A 369 -6.05 -42.70 -21.44
C ILE A 369 -5.06 -43.85 -21.62
N LYS A 370 -5.45 -44.93 -22.31
CA LYS A 370 -4.53 -46.04 -22.64
C LYS A 370 -3.39 -45.57 -23.53
N ARG A 371 -3.70 -44.86 -24.62
CA ARG A 371 -2.70 -44.29 -25.54
C ARG A 371 -1.71 -43.38 -24.82
N ASN A 372 -2.20 -42.49 -23.95
CA ASN A 372 -1.38 -41.53 -23.22
C ASN A 372 -0.51 -42.22 -22.15
N SER A 373 -1.05 -43.25 -21.47
CA SER A 373 -0.27 -44.10 -20.56
C SER A 373 0.84 -44.87 -21.28
N ASP A 374 0.55 -45.43 -22.47
CA ASP A 374 1.52 -46.15 -23.29
C ASP A 374 2.62 -45.21 -23.82
N GLU A 375 2.25 -44.01 -24.28
CA GLU A 375 3.19 -42.98 -24.75
C GLU A 375 4.12 -42.51 -23.63
N MET A 376 3.59 -42.29 -22.42
CA MET A 376 4.39 -41.90 -21.25
C MET A 376 5.35 -43.03 -20.82
N MET A 377 4.93 -44.30 -20.90
CA MET A 377 5.80 -45.46 -20.63
C MET A 377 6.93 -45.58 -21.66
N GLU A 378 6.64 -45.30 -22.93
CA GLU A 378 7.61 -45.34 -24.03
C GLU A 378 8.64 -44.19 -23.93
N VAL A 379 8.21 -42.99 -23.55
CA VAL A 379 9.11 -41.85 -23.27
C VAL A 379 10.05 -42.19 -22.11
N LYS A 380 9.54 -42.73 -21.00
CA LYS A 380 10.38 -43.16 -19.86
C LYS A 380 11.34 -44.29 -20.21
N ARG A 381 10.94 -45.21 -21.10
CA ARG A 381 11.81 -46.28 -21.59
C ARG A 381 12.96 -45.70 -22.41
N ARG A 382 12.65 -44.78 -23.33
CA ARG A 382 13.63 -44.08 -24.17
C ARG A 382 14.60 -43.23 -23.34
N GLU A 383 14.13 -42.54 -22.30
CA GLU A 383 14.98 -41.79 -21.37
C GLU A 383 15.94 -42.70 -20.60
N ARG A 384 15.47 -43.86 -20.12
CA ARG A 384 16.31 -44.86 -19.43
C ARG A 384 17.37 -45.46 -20.36
N GLU A 385 17.02 -45.73 -21.62
CA GLU A 385 17.95 -46.24 -22.63
C GLU A 385 18.97 -45.17 -23.04
N ALA A 386 18.55 -43.92 -23.20
CA ALA A 386 19.45 -42.80 -23.48
C ALA A 386 20.41 -42.53 -22.31
N LEU A 387 19.95 -42.64 -21.07
CA LEU A 387 20.81 -42.49 -19.89
C LEU A 387 21.86 -43.60 -19.81
N ARG A 388 21.47 -44.86 -20.09
CA ARG A 388 22.39 -46.00 -20.17
C ARG A 388 23.42 -45.82 -21.28
N ALA A 389 22.99 -45.42 -22.48
CA ALA A 389 23.87 -45.14 -23.61
C ALA A 389 24.84 -43.98 -23.31
N LYS A 390 24.39 -42.97 -22.57
CA LYS A 390 25.23 -41.83 -22.16
C LYS A 390 26.26 -42.25 -21.12
N THR A 391 25.88 -43.06 -20.12
CA THR A 391 26.81 -43.65 -19.15
C THR A 391 27.84 -44.59 -19.80
N GLU A 392 27.41 -45.39 -20.77
CA GLU A 392 28.28 -46.27 -21.55
C GLU A 392 29.27 -45.48 -22.43
N SER A 393 28.81 -44.40 -23.07
CA SER A 393 29.69 -43.50 -23.83
C SER A 393 30.71 -42.74 -22.96
N VAL A 394 30.36 -42.41 -21.71
CA VAL A 394 31.27 -41.77 -20.74
C VAL A 394 32.33 -42.77 -20.25
N MET A 395 31.99 -44.05 -20.12
CA MET A 395 32.94 -45.11 -19.78
C MET A 395 33.97 -45.39 -20.89
N ILE A 396 33.61 -45.10 -22.16
CA ILE A 396 34.50 -45.21 -23.32
C ILE A 396 35.41 -43.98 -23.46
N ILE A 397 34.99 -42.80 -22.98
CA ILE A 397 35.76 -41.54 -23.10
C ILE A 397 36.72 -41.33 -21.90
N ALA A 398 36.43 -41.91 -20.73
CA ALA A 398 37.22 -41.72 -19.50
C ALA A 398 38.32 -42.78 -19.26
N GLY A 399 38.88 -43.40 -20.31
CA GLY A 399 39.93 -44.41 -20.13
C GLY A 399 40.74 -44.76 -21.38
N SER A 400 41.68 -43.90 -21.76
CA SER A 400 43.00 -44.37 -22.24
C SER A 400 44.00 -44.07 -21.14
N ASP A 401 44.48 -45.14 -20.49
CA ASP A 401 45.87 -45.37 -20.05
C ASP A 401 45.87 -46.44 -18.96
N THR A 402 45.61 -47.69 -19.35
CA THR A 402 46.13 -48.91 -18.70
C THR A 402 46.07 -50.07 -19.70
N ALA A 403 46.81 -49.93 -20.81
CA ALA A 403 46.92 -50.96 -21.84
C ALA A 403 48.03 -52.01 -21.55
N ASP A 404 48.80 -51.90 -20.46
CA ASP A 404 50.05 -52.69 -20.29
C ASP A 404 50.08 -53.71 -19.13
N LEU A 405 48.94 -54.16 -18.58
CA LEU A 405 48.94 -55.24 -17.57
C LEU A 405 48.00 -56.42 -17.84
N ARG A 406 47.39 -56.52 -19.02
CA ARG A 406 46.46 -57.62 -19.36
C ARG A 406 47.06 -58.76 -20.19
N ASN A 407 48.36 -58.73 -20.48
CA ASN A 407 48.97 -59.65 -21.46
C ASN A 407 49.57 -60.95 -20.89
N ASN A 408 49.06 -61.44 -19.76
CA ASN A 408 49.31 -62.83 -19.35
C ASN A 408 48.02 -63.42 -18.80
N LEU A 409 47.35 -64.23 -19.64
CA LEU A 409 46.40 -65.31 -19.35
C LEU A 409 45.20 -65.28 -20.30
N SER A 410 45.45 -65.59 -21.58
CA SER A 410 44.49 -66.39 -22.37
C SER A 410 45.11 -66.82 -23.71
N LYS A 411 45.77 -67.98 -23.74
CA LYS A 411 45.80 -68.84 -24.93
C LYS A 411 45.67 -70.31 -24.52
N SER A 412 44.69 -70.95 -25.13
CA SER A 412 44.60 -72.38 -25.48
C SER A 412 43.93 -73.36 -24.50
N SER A 413 42.63 -73.58 -24.75
CA SER A 413 41.98 -74.88 -25.03
C SER A 413 42.52 -76.17 -24.38
N ARG A 414 41.69 -76.84 -23.56
CA ARG A 414 41.09 -78.20 -23.79
C ARG A 414 40.54 -78.84 -22.49
N LYS A 415 39.23 -79.16 -22.50
CA LYS A 415 38.45 -80.34 -21.97
C LYS A 415 38.73 -81.00 -20.57
N PRO A 416 37.76 -81.78 -19.99
CA PRO A 416 37.37 -81.71 -18.56
C PRO A 416 37.60 -82.98 -17.68
N LEU A 417 37.25 -82.85 -16.36
CA LEU A 417 37.01 -83.84 -15.26
C LEU A 417 38.17 -84.08 -14.26
N PRO A 418 37.98 -84.56 -13.00
CA PRO A 418 36.84 -84.56 -12.03
C PRO A 418 37.27 -84.10 -10.58
N PRO A 419 36.42 -84.13 -9.52
CA PRO A 419 36.72 -83.51 -8.21
C PRO A 419 37.22 -84.49 -7.13
N PRO A 420 37.95 -84.02 -6.09
CA PRO A 420 37.95 -84.70 -4.78
C PRO A 420 37.92 -83.68 -3.58
N PRO A 421 37.96 -84.09 -2.29
CA PRO A 421 36.89 -83.93 -1.30
C PRO A 421 37.32 -83.07 -0.07
N PRO A 422 36.54 -82.98 1.04
CA PRO A 422 36.64 -81.88 2.01
C PRO A 422 37.41 -82.20 3.32
N VAL A 423 37.96 -81.13 3.95
CA VAL A 423 38.39 -80.91 5.38
C VAL A 423 39.44 -81.88 6.00
N PRO A 424 40.33 -81.49 6.96
CA PRO A 424 40.02 -80.68 8.16
C PRO A 424 41.11 -79.75 8.76
N SER A 425 40.64 -79.03 9.78
CA SER A 425 41.26 -78.06 10.70
C SER A 425 42.64 -78.39 11.27
N ARG A 426 43.48 -77.36 11.50
CA ARG A 426 44.32 -77.25 12.71
C ARG A 426 44.82 -75.82 12.95
N ASN A 427 44.59 -75.35 14.17
CA ASN A 427 45.00 -74.09 14.78
C ASN A 427 46.50 -73.77 14.64
N ARG A 428 46.82 -72.47 14.54
CA ARG A 428 47.91 -71.89 15.33
C ARG A 428 47.70 -70.40 15.54
N ASP A 429 47.59 -70.05 16.81
CA ASP A 429 47.51 -68.72 17.38
C ASP A 429 48.77 -67.90 17.07
N MET A 430 48.60 -66.62 16.69
CA MET A 430 49.57 -65.57 17.00
C MET A 430 48.85 -64.21 17.04
N GLU A 431 48.44 -63.89 18.27
CA GLU A 431 48.35 -62.59 18.94
C GLU A 431 48.23 -61.30 18.10
N GLU A 432 47.15 -60.59 18.43
CA GLU A 432 46.81 -59.22 18.10
C GLU A 432 47.93 -58.23 18.46
N GLU A 433 48.27 -57.33 17.54
CA GLU A 433 48.50 -55.92 17.86
C GLU A 433 47.73 -55.06 16.85
N ASP A 434 46.48 -54.76 17.19
CA ASP A 434 45.60 -53.87 16.44
C ASP A 434 45.83 -52.44 16.95
N PHE A 435 46.63 -51.65 16.24
CA PHE A 435 46.69 -50.21 16.43
C PHE A 435 45.39 -49.60 15.89
N PRO A 436 44.56 -48.90 16.70
CA PRO A 436 43.36 -48.29 16.17
C PRO A 436 43.74 -47.02 15.42
N GLU A 437 43.99 -47.14 14.12
CA GLU A 437 43.97 -45.99 13.22
C GLU A 437 42.54 -45.41 13.29
N LYS A 438 42.42 -44.23 13.90
CA LYS A 438 41.18 -43.47 14.07
C LYS A 438 40.71 -42.87 12.74
N GLY A 439 40.60 -43.71 11.71
CA GLY A 439 40.01 -43.38 10.42
C GLY A 439 38.50 -43.35 10.54
N MET A 440 37.86 -42.41 9.85
CA MET A 440 36.42 -42.30 9.81
C MET A 440 35.78 -43.54 9.18
N ASN A 441 34.72 -44.06 9.80
CA ASN A 441 34.04 -45.27 9.34
C ASN A 441 33.69 -45.18 7.84
N ALA A 442 33.92 -46.26 7.09
CA ALA A 442 33.68 -46.30 5.64
C ALA A 442 32.23 -45.97 5.26
N SER A 443 31.26 -46.27 6.13
CA SER A 443 29.85 -45.88 6.00
C SER A 443 29.65 -44.37 6.03
N ASP A 444 30.35 -43.69 6.94
CA ASP A 444 30.18 -42.26 7.19
C ASP A 444 30.91 -41.46 6.11
N MET A 445 32.05 -41.96 5.63
CA MET A 445 32.73 -41.40 4.47
C MET A 445 31.88 -41.48 3.19
N ARG A 446 31.19 -42.61 2.95
CA ARG A 446 30.27 -42.75 1.81
C ARG A 446 29.03 -41.86 1.95
N TRP A 447 28.50 -41.73 3.16
CA TRP A 447 27.37 -40.82 3.41
C TRP A 447 27.76 -39.35 3.21
N MET A 448 28.94 -38.93 3.69
CA MET A 448 29.46 -37.57 3.46
C MET A 448 29.70 -37.27 1.98
N ALA A 449 30.07 -38.25 1.16
CA ALA A 449 30.25 -38.06 -0.28
C ALA A 449 28.93 -37.80 -1.03
N ASN A 450 27.81 -38.38 -0.58
CA ASN A 450 26.49 -38.17 -1.19
C ASN A 450 25.76 -36.93 -0.64
N LEU A 451 26.24 -36.37 0.48
CA LEU A 451 25.61 -35.24 1.18
C LEU A 451 25.44 -33.98 0.32
N PRO A 452 26.41 -33.56 -0.53
CA PRO A 452 26.24 -32.39 -1.39
C PRO A 452 25.02 -32.50 -2.31
N ASP A 453 24.84 -33.64 -2.98
CA ASP A 453 23.73 -33.88 -3.91
C ASP A 453 22.37 -33.85 -3.18
N GLU A 454 22.29 -34.50 -2.02
CA GLU A 454 21.08 -34.49 -1.18
C GLU A 454 20.75 -33.07 -0.67
N LEU A 455 21.76 -32.29 -0.27
CA LEU A 455 21.59 -30.90 0.13
C LEU A 455 21.15 -30.01 -1.04
N GLU A 456 21.66 -30.24 -2.25
CA GLU A 456 21.22 -29.52 -3.45
C GLU A 456 19.74 -29.76 -3.74
N VAL A 457 19.30 -31.02 -3.69
CA VAL A 457 17.90 -31.41 -3.90
C VAL A 457 17.01 -30.78 -2.83
N CYS A 458 17.38 -30.88 -1.55
CA CYS A 458 16.60 -30.30 -0.46
C CYS A 458 16.50 -28.76 -0.56
N ILE A 459 17.60 -28.08 -0.91
CA ILE A 459 17.61 -26.62 -1.11
C ILE A 459 16.73 -26.24 -2.30
N ALA A 460 16.78 -27.00 -3.41
CA ALA A 460 15.96 -26.75 -4.60
C ALA A 460 14.46 -26.95 -4.32
N GLN A 461 14.10 -27.98 -3.56
CA GLN A 461 12.71 -28.27 -3.16
C GLN A 461 12.21 -27.38 -2.01
N ARG A 462 13.09 -26.57 -1.40
CA ARG A 462 12.82 -25.72 -0.22
C ARG A 462 12.43 -26.52 1.03
N GLU A 463 12.90 -27.75 1.13
CA GLU A 463 12.78 -28.59 2.32
C GLU A 463 13.88 -28.22 3.33
N PHE A 464 13.80 -27.02 3.88
CA PHE A 464 14.85 -26.47 4.74
C PHE A 464 15.00 -27.22 6.07
N GLU A 465 13.94 -27.86 6.57
CA GLU A 465 14.01 -28.69 7.78
C GLU A 465 14.97 -29.88 7.59
N SER A 466 14.77 -30.64 6.50
CA SER A 466 15.63 -31.76 6.13
C SER A 466 17.06 -31.29 5.86
N ALA A 467 17.22 -30.18 5.13
CA ALA A 467 18.54 -29.60 4.82
C ALA A 467 19.32 -29.22 6.09
N VAL A 468 18.67 -28.58 7.08
CA VAL A 468 19.31 -28.23 8.36
C VAL A 468 19.67 -29.49 9.14
N ALA A 469 18.80 -30.50 9.19
CA ALA A 469 19.09 -31.77 9.86
C ALA A 469 20.28 -32.51 9.23
N TYR A 470 20.41 -32.47 7.90
CA TYR A 470 21.56 -33.04 7.19
C TYR A 470 22.86 -32.29 7.52
N VAL A 471 22.82 -30.96 7.61
CA VAL A 471 23.98 -30.14 8.02
C VAL A 471 24.37 -30.43 9.47
N GLU A 472 23.42 -30.56 10.39
CA GLU A 472 23.69 -30.90 11.79
C GLU A 472 24.33 -32.28 11.92
N LYS A 473 23.80 -33.28 11.22
CA LYS A 473 24.38 -34.63 11.18
C LYS A 473 25.79 -34.61 10.61
N ALA A 474 26.04 -33.83 9.54
CA ALA A 474 27.37 -33.69 8.96
C ALA A 474 28.35 -33.03 9.93
N ARG A 475 27.94 -31.96 10.63
CA ARG A 475 28.75 -31.32 11.67
C ARG A 475 29.05 -32.27 12.84
N ALA A 476 28.07 -33.08 13.27
CA ALA A 476 28.26 -34.05 14.35
C ALA A 476 29.25 -35.17 13.98
N ILE A 477 29.21 -35.64 12.74
CA ILE A 477 30.16 -36.64 12.24
C ILE A 477 31.58 -36.04 12.14
N LEU A 478 31.70 -34.78 11.67
CA LEU A 478 32.98 -34.08 11.61
C LEU A 478 33.58 -33.81 13.00
N THR A 479 32.76 -33.51 14.01
CA THR A 479 33.24 -33.32 15.38
C THR A 479 33.61 -34.64 16.06
N ALA A 480 32.91 -35.73 15.76
CA ALA A 480 33.22 -37.06 16.30
C ALA A 480 34.56 -37.63 15.80
N HIS A 481 34.95 -37.30 14.56
CA HIS A 481 36.14 -37.84 13.90
C HIS A 481 37.30 -36.84 13.85
N GLY A 482 37.39 -35.93 14.84
CA GLY A 482 38.28 -34.76 14.89
C GLY A 482 39.78 -35.05 14.67
N GLY A 483 40.18 -35.21 13.41
CA GLY A 483 41.56 -35.27 12.94
C GLY A 483 41.74 -34.37 11.72
N ASP A 484 42.86 -33.65 11.67
CA ASP A 484 43.21 -32.71 10.59
C ASP A 484 43.66 -33.46 9.32
N SER A 485 42.75 -34.24 8.72
CA SER A 485 42.95 -34.76 7.38
C SER A 485 42.58 -33.69 6.36
N SER A 486 43.45 -33.42 5.39
CA SER A 486 43.20 -32.47 4.29
C SER A 486 41.88 -32.74 3.54
N LYS A 487 41.44 -34.00 3.51
CA LYS A 487 40.14 -34.43 2.95
C LYS A 487 38.95 -33.98 3.81
N LEU A 488 39.07 -34.07 5.14
CA LEU A 488 38.01 -33.62 6.07
C LEU A 488 37.85 -32.09 6.03
N GLU A 489 38.96 -31.36 5.86
CA GLU A 489 38.92 -29.90 5.73
C GLU A 489 38.34 -29.42 4.39
N ALA A 490 38.48 -30.23 3.32
CA ALA A 490 37.77 -29.96 2.06
C ALA A 490 36.25 -30.14 2.22
N ILE A 491 35.82 -31.23 2.88
CA ILE A 491 34.40 -31.50 3.14
C ILE A 491 33.79 -30.44 4.07
N ARG A 492 34.53 -30.00 5.09
CA ARG A 492 34.12 -28.91 5.99
C ARG A 492 33.86 -27.61 5.22
N ARG A 493 34.79 -27.20 4.36
CA ARG A 493 34.64 -26.01 3.50
C ARG A 493 33.44 -26.14 2.56
N GLU A 494 33.19 -27.33 2.04
CA GLU A 494 32.04 -27.57 1.17
C GLU A 494 30.71 -27.46 1.93
N ILE A 495 30.61 -28.04 3.13
CA ILE A 495 29.45 -27.89 4.02
C ILE A 495 29.23 -26.42 4.39
N ASP A 496 30.28 -25.68 4.75
CA ASP A 496 30.18 -24.26 5.08
C ASP A 496 29.72 -23.40 3.87
N ARG A 497 30.07 -23.80 2.64
CA ARG A 497 29.50 -23.20 1.41
C ARG A 497 27.99 -23.43 1.32
N TYR A 498 27.51 -24.64 1.60
CA TYR A 498 26.08 -24.95 1.60
C TYR A 498 25.34 -24.26 2.75
N VAL A 499 25.95 -24.16 3.94
CA VAL A 499 25.39 -23.40 5.07
C VAL A 499 25.23 -21.94 4.70
N SER A 500 26.23 -21.31 4.08
CA SER A 500 26.15 -19.93 3.58
C SER A 500 25.04 -19.76 2.54
N ARG A 501 24.90 -20.71 1.60
CA ARG A 501 23.83 -20.69 0.57
C ARG A 501 22.43 -20.86 1.17
N LEU A 502 22.29 -21.77 2.13
CA LEU A 502 21.07 -22.03 2.87
C LEU A 502 20.68 -20.81 3.71
N CYS A 503 21.62 -20.21 4.45
CA CYS A 503 21.42 -18.98 5.20
C CYS A 503 20.95 -17.84 4.29
N THR A 504 21.64 -17.59 3.18
CA THR A 504 21.24 -16.53 2.24
C THR A 504 19.81 -16.72 1.74
N THR A 505 19.42 -17.96 1.47
CA THR A 505 18.08 -18.31 0.99
C THR A 505 17.02 -18.12 2.08
N ILE A 506 17.26 -18.62 3.29
CA ILE A 506 16.33 -18.49 4.42
C ILE A 506 16.24 -17.04 4.89
N SER A 507 17.34 -16.29 4.94
CA SER A 507 17.37 -14.86 5.27
C SER A 507 16.60 -14.03 4.25
N ARG A 508 16.68 -14.36 2.95
CA ARG A 508 15.82 -13.74 1.94
C ARG A 508 14.34 -14.01 2.21
N ASP A 509 13.99 -15.24 2.59
CA ASP A 509 12.62 -15.57 2.95
C ASP A 509 12.17 -14.84 4.21
N LEU A 510 13.04 -14.74 5.22
CA LEU A 510 12.82 -14.01 6.48
C LEU A 510 12.58 -12.51 6.27
N SER A 511 13.23 -11.93 5.26
CA SER A 511 13.08 -10.52 4.92
C SER A 511 11.69 -10.16 4.34
N HIS A 512 10.87 -11.16 4.00
CA HIS A 512 9.61 -10.94 3.32
C HIS A 512 8.55 -10.30 4.25
N PRO A 513 7.95 -9.14 3.90
CA PRO A 513 7.04 -8.39 4.78
C PRO A 513 5.73 -9.10 5.16
N LEU A 514 5.31 -10.08 4.36
CA LEU A 514 4.00 -10.76 4.49
C LEU A 514 4.11 -12.13 5.19
N LEU A 515 5.21 -12.42 5.87
CA LEU A 515 5.35 -13.67 6.62
C LEU A 515 4.31 -13.76 7.74
N THR A 516 3.75 -14.95 7.92
CA THR A 516 3.00 -15.27 9.13
C THR A 516 3.94 -15.52 10.30
N LYS A 517 3.45 -15.34 11.53
CA LYS A 517 4.23 -15.57 12.76
C LYS A 517 4.85 -16.98 12.80
N VAL A 518 4.10 -18.00 12.36
CA VAL A 518 4.57 -19.40 12.33
C VAL A 518 5.70 -19.60 11.30
N GLN A 519 5.55 -19.05 10.10
CA GLN A 519 6.59 -19.12 9.07
C GLN A 519 7.86 -18.38 9.52
N PHE A 520 7.70 -17.23 10.16
CA PHE A 520 8.81 -16.47 10.75
C PHE A 520 9.55 -17.29 11.81
N GLN A 521 8.82 -17.83 12.80
CA GLN A 521 9.39 -18.68 13.86
C GLN A 521 10.17 -19.87 13.28
N ARG A 522 9.62 -20.52 12.25
CA ARG A 522 10.27 -21.64 11.58
C ARG A 522 11.58 -21.23 10.91
N ASN A 523 11.57 -20.12 10.15
CA ASN A 523 12.78 -19.60 9.50
C ASN A 523 13.87 -19.20 10.51
N VAL A 524 13.49 -18.55 11.62
CA VAL A 524 14.44 -18.20 12.70
C VAL A 524 14.98 -19.46 13.36
N THR A 525 14.14 -20.47 13.62
CA THR A 525 14.57 -21.74 14.23
C THR A 525 15.62 -22.43 13.36
N TRP A 526 15.44 -22.44 12.03
CA TRP A 526 16.44 -22.96 11.10
C TRP A 526 17.76 -22.20 11.16
N LEU A 527 17.72 -20.86 11.18
CA LEU A 527 18.94 -20.04 11.25
C LEU A 527 19.68 -20.18 12.60
N LEU A 528 18.94 -20.31 13.70
CA LEU A 528 19.51 -20.56 15.03
C LEU A 528 20.24 -21.93 15.06
N ARG A 529 19.62 -22.97 14.49
CA ARG A 529 20.22 -24.30 14.37
C ARG A 529 21.48 -24.33 13.50
N LEU A 530 21.55 -23.46 12.49
CA LEU A 530 22.75 -23.29 11.66
C LEU A 530 23.86 -22.47 12.33
N GLY A 531 23.65 -21.94 13.54
CA GLY A 531 24.62 -21.12 14.27
C GLY A 531 24.65 -19.65 13.84
N LEU A 532 23.69 -19.19 13.03
CA LEU A 532 23.64 -17.84 12.46
C LEU A 532 22.52 -17.01 13.09
N GLY A 533 22.45 -17.04 14.42
CA GLY A 533 21.42 -16.34 15.18
C GLY A 533 21.52 -14.81 15.08
N GLU A 534 22.74 -14.26 15.11
CA GLU A 534 22.96 -12.81 15.05
C GLU A 534 22.50 -12.23 13.71
N ASP A 535 22.89 -12.86 12.60
CA ASP A 535 22.43 -12.52 11.25
C ASP A 535 20.90 -12.62 11.14
N ALA A 536 20.31 -13.68 11.69
CA ALA A 536 18.85 -13.86 11.70
C ALA A 536 18.14 -12.70 12.42
N ARG A 537 18.69 -12.26 13.56
CA ARG A 537 18.20 -11.09 14.30
C ARG A 537 18.31 -9.83 13.45
N GLU A 538 19.47 -9.56 12.86
CA GLU A 538 19.66 -8.34 12.06
C GLU A 538 18.72 -8.28 10.85
N VAL A 539 18.62 -9.38 10.08
CA VAL A 539 17.71 -9.48 8.94
C VAL A 539 16.26 -9.30 9.39
N PHE A 540 15.86 -9.90 10.51
CA PHE A 540 14.53 -9.71 11.09
C PHE A 540 14.25 -8.25 11.44
N LEU A 541 15.12 -7.63 12.23
CA LEU A 541 14.93 -6.26 12.70
C LEU A 541 14.94 -5.25 11.54
N ALA A 542 15.80 -5.48 10.54
CA ALA A 542 15.81 -4.69 9.31
C ALA A 542 14.51 -4.84 8.52
N ALA A 543 13.98 -6.06 8.36
CA ALA A 543 12.71 -6.29 7.69
C ALA A 543 11.54 -5.61 8.42
N ARG A 544 11.52 -5.67 9.76
CA ARG A 544 10.49 -5.01 10.59
C ARG A 544 10.60 -3.49 10.54
N ALA A 545 11.80 -2.92 10.55
CA ALA A 545 12.00 -1.49 10.30
C ALA A 545 11.48 -1.08 8.92
N GLY A 546 11.69 -1.92 7.89
CA GLY A 546 11.12 -1.73 6.56
C GLY A 546 9.59 -1.70 6.56
N VAL A 547 8.94 -2.59 7.32
CA VAL A 547 7.48 -2.61 7.50
C VAL A 547 6.99 -1.33 8.19
N ILE A 548 7.64 -0.91 9.28
CA ILE A 548 7.29 0.34 9.99
C ILE A 548 7.37 1.51 9.01
N LYS A 549 8.50 1.65 8.31
CA LYS A 549 8.69 2.72 7.31
C LYS A 549 7.64 2.70 6.20
N GLN A 550 7.26 1.53 5.71
CA GLN A 550 6.21 1.40 4.70
C GLN A 550 4.84 1.79 5.24
N ARG A 551 4.49 1.40 6.47
CA ARG A 551 3.21 1.74 7.12
C ARG A 551 3.13 3.22 7.46
N THR A 552 4.19 3.80 8.00
CA THR A 552 4.28 5.24 8.24
C THR A 552 4.07 6.05 6.95
N ARG A 553 4.60 5.59 5.81
CA ARG A 553 4.39 6.24 4.49
C ARG A 553 2.97 6.14 3.95
N GLN A 554 2.14 5.23 4.48
CA GLN A 554 0.74 5.10 4.09
C GLN A 554 -0.17 6.07 4.83
N LEU A 555 0.33 6.71 5.90
CA LEU A 555 -0.40 7.74 6.62
C LEU A 555 -0.42 9.02 5.79
N THR A 556 -1.61 9.51 5.49
CA THR A 556 -1.84 10.78 4.80
C THR A 556 -2.04 11.89 5.82
N PHE A 557 -1.39 13.04 5.59
CA PHE A 557 -1.62 14.21 6.41
C PHE A 557 -2.88 14.94 5.91
N GLU A 558 -3.95 14.92 6.71
CA GLU A 558 -5.26 15.50 6.36
C GLU A 558 -5.50 16.88 6.98
N GLY A 559 -4.48 17.48 7.62
CA GLY A 559 -4.52 18.84 8.16
C GLY A 559 -4.55 18.91 9.69
N ASP A 560 -5.10 17.91 10.38
CA ASP A 560 -5.04 17.84 11.84
C ASP A 560 -3.76 17.15 12.32
N ILE A 561 -2.91 17.91 13.02
CA ILE A 561 -1.64 17.44 13.57
C ILE A 561 -1.89 16.40 14.67
N THR A 562 -2.88 16.61 15.54
CA THR A 562 -3.13 15.74 16.70
C THR A 562 -3.57 14.35 16.26
N THR A 563 -4.48 14.27 15.28
CA THR A 563 -4.90 12.99 14.69
C THR A 563 -3.74 12.31 13.99
N TYR A 564 -3.00 13.01 13.13
CA TYR A 564 -1.86 12.43 12.41
C TYR A 564 -0.79 11.85 13.36
N ILE A 565 -0.43 12.59 14.42
CA ILE A 565 0.56 12.13 15.40
C ILE A 565 0.02 10.96 16.22
N SER A 566 -1.24 10.96 16.59
CA SER A 566 -1.87 9.86 17.33
C SER A 566 -1.89 8.57 16.48
N GLU A 567 -2.22 8.66 15.20
CA GLU A 567 -2.16 7.53 14.27
C GLU A 567 -0.73 7.05 14.05
N LEU A 568 0.22 7.99 13.89
CA LEU A 568 1.63 7.67 13.73
C LEU A 568 2.18 6.93 14.97
N ALA A 569 1.90 7.44 16.17
CA ALA A 569 2.27 6.82 17.43
C ALA A 569 1.66 5.41 17.51
N LEU A 570 0.36 5.28 17.26
CA LEU A 570 -0.34 3.99 17.27
C LEU A 570 0.34 2.98 16.33
N VAL A 571 0.64 3.37 15.08
CA VAL A 571 1.28 2.49 14.10
C VAL A 571 2.68 2.07 14.55
N VAL A 572 3.53 3.03 14.95
CA VAL A 572 4.93 2.74 15.31
C VAL A 572 5.00 1.89 16.58
N PHE A 573 4.36 2.31 17.67
CA PHE A 573 4.42 1.59 18.94
C PHE A 573 3.73 0.22 18.87
N THR A 574 2.62 0.09 18.14
CA THR A 574 1.99 -1.24 17.93
C THR A 574 2.90 -2.17 17.15
N LEU A 575 3.60 -1.67 16.12
CA LEU A 575 4.53 -2.51 15.35
C LEU A 575 5.78 -2.88 16.16
N ILE A 576 6.30 -1.98 17.00
CA ILE A 576 7.37 -2.30 17.96
C ILE A 576 6.89 -3.37 18.93
N ARG A 577 5.69 -3.22 19.51
CA ARG A 577 5.07 -4.21 20.41
C ARG A 577 4.96 -5.59 19.77
N ASN A 578 4.38 -5.65 18.58
CA ASN A 578 4.23 -6.90 17.82
C ASN A 578 5.60 -7.52 17.49
N THR A 579 6.60 -6.68 17.21
CA THR A 579 7.97 -7.14 16.94
C THR A 579 8.61 -7.73 18.19
N CYS A 580 8.37 -7.14 19.37
CA CYS A 580 8.79 -7.69 20.65
C CYS A 580 8.18 -9.08 20.92
N ASP A 581 6.87 -9.23 20.66
CA ASP A 581 6.20 -10.52 20.83
C ASP A 581 6.77 -11.60 19.91
N TRP A 582 7.09 -11.25 18.66
CA TRP A 582 7.72 -12.17 17.71
C TRP A 582 9.16 -12.49 18.11
N TYR A 583 9.88 -11.49 18.62
CA TYR A 583 11.26 -11.66 19.07
C TYR A 583 11.33 -12.61 20.27
N ARG A 584 10.51 -12.39 21.30
CA ARG A 584 10.47 -13.22 22.52
C ARG A 584 10.12 -14.68 22.23
N ASP A 585 9.21 -14.91 21.29
CA ASP A 585 8.80 -16.28 20.95
C ASP A 585 9.85 -17.03 20.11
N SER A 586 10.63 -16.33 19.29
CA SER A 586 11.61 -16.93 18.37
C SER A 586 13.03 -16.97 18.95
N PHE A 587 13.44 -15.96 19.73
CA PHE A 587 14.78 -15.83 20.31
C PHE A 587 14.69 -15.98 21.82
N LYS A 588 14.95 -17.19 22.32
CA LYS A 588 14.91 -17.51 23.76
C LYS A 588 16.20 -17.18 24.50
N ASP A 589 17.29 -16.93 23.78
CA ASP A 589 18.58 -16.58 24.38
C ASP A 589 18.62 -15.08 24.75
N ASN A 590 18.65 -14.80 26.04
CA ASN A 590 18.70 -13.44 26.59
C ASN A 590 19.99 -12.68 26.20
N ARG A 591 21.07 -13.38 25.85
CA ARG A 591 22.33 -12.73 25.42
C ARG A 591 22.15 -11.88 24.16
N MET A 592 21.19 -12.25 23.32
CA MET A 592 20.93 -11.58 22.04
C MET A 592 19.99 -10.36 22.17
N ALA A 593 19.35 -10.18 23.33
CA ALA A 593 18.28 -9.20 23.54
C ALA A 593 18.76 -7.74 23.44
N SER A 594 20.03 -7.46 23.72
CA SER A 594 20.62 -6.11 23.62
C SER A 594 20.46 -5.49 22.23
N GLY A 595 20.61 -6.29 21.17
CA GLY A 595 20.41 -5.84 19.79
C GLY A 595 18.96 -5.46 19.49
N PHE A 596 18.00 -6.16 20.09
CA PHE A 596 16.57 -5.80 19.98
C PHE A 596 16.26 -4.48 20.69
N VAL A 597 16.81 -4.27 21.90
CA VAL A 597 16.63 -3.00 22.64
C VAL A 597 17.25 -1.83 21.87
N LYS A 598 18.44 -2.01 21.30
CA LYS A 598 19.07 -1.01 20.42
C LYS A 598 18.16 -0.65 19.24
N TRP A 599 17.61 -1.65 18.55
CA TRP A 599 16.67 -1.41 17.45
C TRP A 599 15.40 -0.68 17.90
N ALA A 600 14.82 -1.06 19.05
CA ALA A 600 13.63 -0.41 19.58
C ALA A 600 13.88 1.08 19.87
N ARG A 601 15.04 1.41 20.46
CA ARG A 601 15.51 2.78 20.65
C ARG A 601 15.62 3.52 19.32
N GLU A 602 16.28 2.95 18.32
CA GLU A 602 16.42 3.56 16.98
C GLU A 602 15.05 3.83 16.32
N GLN A 603 14.08 2.92 16.47
CA GLN A 603 12.73 3.17 15.93
C GLN A 603 12.02 4.34 16.63
N VAL A 604 12.20 4.48 17.94
CA VAL A 604 11.65 5.61 18.71
C VAL A 604 12.36 6.92 18.34
N GLU A 605 13.67 6.91 18.11
CA GLU A 605 14.41 8.07 17.62
C GLU A 605 13.93 8.51 16.22
N ILE A 606 13.73 7.55 15.29
CA ILE A 606 13.16 7.85 13.97
C ILE A 606 11.76 8.47 14.10
N TYR A 607 10.91 7.91 14.97
CA TYR A 607 9.60 8.50 15.27
C TYR A 607 9.74 9.94 15.79
N ALA A 608 10.66 10.18 16.74
CA ALA A 608 10.90 11.51 17.30
C ALA A 608 11.34 12.51 16.22
N THR A 609 12.15 12.11 15.23
CA THR A 609 12.51 13.01 14.11
C THR A 609 11.31 13.44 13.26
N VAL A 610 10.33 12.55 13.05
CA VAL A 610 9.10 12.87 12.32
C VAL A 610 8.20 13.74 13.19
N TYR A 611 8.06 13.40 14.47
CA TYR A 611 7.32 14.18 15.45
C TYR A 611 7.81 15.64 15.51
N ARG A 612 9.13 15.83 15.65
CA ARG A 612 9.74 17.17 15.74
C ARG A 612 9.39 18.04 14.53
N LYS A 613 9.45 17.47 13.33
CA LYS A 613 9.15 18.18 12.08
C LYS A 613 7.68 18.55 11.90
N GLN A 614 6.76 17.91 12.61
CA GLN A 614 5.33 18.19 12.47
C GLN A 614 4.82 19.06 13.61
N VAL A 615 5.24 18.77 14.85
CA VAL A 615 4.70 19.39 16.07
C VAL A 615 5.44 20.67 16.43
N PHE A 616 6.77 20.72 16.34
CA PHE A 616 7.57 21.90 16.71
C PHE A 616 7.77 22.88 15.54
N ASN A 617 6.87 22.89 14.55
CA ASN A 617 6.94 23.86 13.47
C ASN A 617 6.72 25.28 13.98
N HIS A 618 7.66 26.17 13.64
CA HIS A 618 7.84 27.44 14.32
C HIS A 618 6.73 28.46 14.01
N ASN A 619 5.88 28.24 13.01
CA ASN A 619 4.98 29.28 12.51
C ASN A 619 3.62 29.37 13.25
N GLN A 620 3.15 28.30 13.90
CA GLN A 620 1.89 28.28 14.66
C GLN A 620 1.99 27.30 15.84
N GLN A 621 2.55 27.74 16.96
CA GLN A 621 2.69 26.93 18.18
C GLN A 621 1.43 27.04 19.02
N ASN A 622 0.53 26.07 18.89
CA ASN A 622 -0.56 25.89 19.85
C ASN A 622 -0.08 24.90 20.94
N PHE A 623 0.15 25.41 22.15
CA PHE A 623 0.63 24.62 23.28
C PHE A 623 -0.31 23.47 23.66
N GLN A 624 -1.63 23.64 23.43
CA GLN A 624 -2.61 22.58 23.65
C GLN A 624 -2.39 21.41 22.68
N ILE A 625 -2.18 21.69 21.39
CA ILE A 625 -1.90 20.65 20.37
C ILE A 625 -0.62 19.89 20.72
N ILE A 626 0.43 20.60 21.15
CA ILE A 626 1.70 19.98 21.57
C ILE A 626 1.47 19.08 22.79
N ALA A 627 0.72 19.54 23.80
CA ALA A 627 0.41 18.78 25.00
C ALA A 627 -0.40 17.51 24.68
N ASP A 628 -1.43 17.63 23.83
CA ASP A 628 -2.27 16.51 23.40
C ASP A 628 -1.46 15.47 22.61
N CYS A 629 -0.58 15.94 21.70
CA CYS A 629 0.34 15.08 20.95
C CYS A 629 1.34 14.34 21.86
N LEU A 630 1.92 15.04 22.86
CA LEU A 630 2.84 14.44 23.83
C LEU A 630 2.13 13.40 24.68
N LYS A 631 0.91 13.70 25.14
CA LYS A 631 0.09 12.77 25.92
C LYS A 631 -0.27 11.52 25.12
N SER A 632 -0.78 11.69 23.90
CA SER A 632 -1.10 10.58 22.99
C SER A 632 0.13 9.68 22.74
N THR A 633 1.30 10.28 22.49
CA THR A 633 2.57 9.56 22.32
C THR A 633 2.96 8.79 23.58
N ALA A 634 2.88 9.43 24.76
CA ALA A 634 3.22 8.80 26.04
C ALA A 634 2.28 7.63 26.37
N ASP A 635 0.98 7.77 26.09
CA ASP A 635 -0.02 6.73 26.28
C ASP A 635 0.29 5.52 25.39
N GLN A 636 0.60 5.73 24.10
CA GLN A 636 0.99 4.64 23.20
C GLN A 636 2.31 3.99 23.62
N CYS A 637 3.30 4.77 24.04
CA CYS A 637 4.57 4.25 24.54
C CYS A 637 4.39 3.42 25.82
N SER A 638 3.48 3.82 26.72
CA SER A 638 3.18 3.08 27.95
C SER A 638 2.66 1.66 27.67
N THR A 639 2.04 1.42 26.52
CA THR A 639 1.57 0.07 26.13
C THR A 639 2.73 -0.91 25.95
N LEU A 640 3.94 -0.43 25.64
CA LEU A 640 5.14 -1.26 25.56
C LEU A 640 5.56 -1.82 26.92
N ARG A 641 5.19 -1.17 28.03
CA ARG A 641 5.48 -1.66 29.40
C ARG A 641 4.83 -3.02 29.65
N LYS A 642 3.67 -3.30 29.04
CA LYS A 642 2.99 -4.60 29.11
C LYS A 642 3.84 -5.75 28.55
N VAL A 643 4.81 -5.43 27.69
CA VAL A 643 5.71 -6.38 27.03
C VAL A 643 7.12 -6.32 27.63
N GLY A 644 7.30 -5.56 28.72
CA GLY A 644 8.58 -5.42 29.42
C GLY A 644 9.51 -4.35 28.85
N LEU A 645 9.03 -3.45 27.99
CA LEU A 645 9.81 -2.33 27.47
C LEU A 645 9.29 -1.00 28.01
N ASP A 646 10.10 -0.31 28.80
CA ASP A 646 9.82 1.08 29.19
C ASP A 646 10.72 2.04 28.41
N LEU A 647 10.13 2.80 27.49
CA LEU A 647 10.85 3.78 26.65
C LEU A 647 10.31 5.20 26.87
N ASN A 648 9.52 5.43 27.92
CA ASN A 648 8.93 6.75 28.18
C ASN A 648 10.00 7.78 28.59
N PHE A 649 11.04 7.35 29.30
CA PHE A 649 12.16 8.22 29.66
C PHE A 649 12.89 8.76 28.42
N LEU A 650 13.05 7.93 27.38
CA LEU A 650 13.70 8.29 26.13
C LEU A 650 12.92 9.39 25.39
N LEU A 651 11.58 9.31 25.38
CA LEU A 651 10.75 10.38 24.81
C LEU A 651 10.91 11.69 25.58
N GLY A 652 11.04 11.62 26.90
CA GLY A 652 11.33 12.78 27.75
C GLY A 652 12.65 13.44 27.34
N GLU A 653 13.73 12.67 27.29
CA GLU A 653 15.07 13.13 26.92
C GLU A 653 15.10 13.71 25.49
N LEU A 654 14.44 13.05 24.54
CA LEU A 654 14.42 13.50 23.15
C LEU A 654 13.66 14.82 22.97
N PHE A 655 12.55 15.05 23.69
CA PHE A 655 11.73 16.25 23.47
C PHE A 655 12.06 17.42 24.41
N GLU A 656 12.87 17.22 25.44
CA GLU A 656 13.14 18.26 26.45
C GLU A 656 13.76 19.52 25.84
N ASP A 657 14.77 19.35 24.98
CA ASP A 657 15.44 20.48 24.32
C ASP A 657 14.49 21.22 23.37
N ASP A 658 13.65 20.49 22.63
CA ASP A 658 12.66 21.09 21.72
C ASP A 658 11.59 21.87 22.48
N ILE A 659 11.15 21.36 23.64
CA ILE A 659 10.19 22.04 24.53
C ILE A 659 10.83 23.30 25.12
N ARG A 660 12.08 23.23 25.59
CA ARG A 660 12.81 24.43 26.07
C ARG A 660 12.92 25.50 24.99
N GLN A 661 13.27 25.12 23.76
CA GLN A 661 13.34 26.05 22.64
C GLN A 661 11.96 26.64 22.28
N THR A 662 10.91 25.82 22.34
CA THR A 662 9.53 26.26 22.11
C THR A 662 9.08 27.31 23.13
N ILE A 663 9.37 27.08 24.41
CA ILE A 663 9.08 28.03 25.49
C ILE A 663 9.86 29.34 25.28
N ALA A 664 11.17 29.26 24.97
CA ALA A 664 12.00 30.45 24.73
C ALA A 664 11.55 31.27 23.50
N ALA A 665 11.13 30.59 22.43
CA ALA A 665 10.56 31.26 21.25
C ALA A 665 9.23 31.95 21.56
N TYR A 666 8.40 31.32 22.41
CA TYR A 666 7.14 31.93 22.84
C TYR A 666 7.34 33.11 23.79
N GLU A 667 8.30 33.00 24.71
CA GLU A 667 8.75 34.10 25.55
C GLU A 667 9.17 35.31 24.70
N THR A 668 10.02 35.09 23.69
CA THR A 668 10.46 36.14 22.76
C THR A 668 9.28 36.82 22.06
N ARG A 669 8.30 36.05 21.58
CA ARG A 669 7.08 36.61 20.96
C ARG A 669 6.23 37.40 21.94
N CYS A 670 6.15 36.96 23.20
CA CYS A 670 5.46 37.70 24.25
C CYS A 670 6.18 39.02 24.52
N LEU A 671 7.51 39.04 24.57
CA LEU A 671 8.30 40.26 24.71
C LEU A 671 8.06 41.24 23.54
N ASP A 672 8.04 40.77 22.30
CA ASP A 672 7.75 41.61 21.12
C ASP A 672 6.33 42.19 21.15
N ARG A 673 5.34 41.41 21.61
CA ARG A 673 3.97 41.89 21.80
C ARG A 673 3.88 42.92 22.92
N LEU A 674 4.55 42.66 24.04
CA LEU A 674 4.61 43.60 25.18
C LEU A 674 5.28 44.91 24.78
N ALA A 675 6.35 44.87 23.98
CA ALA A 675 7.01 46.04 23.44
C ALA A 675 6.02 46.96 22.69
N LYS A 676 5.28 46.38 21.74
CA LYS A 676 4.27 47.11 20.96
C LYS A 676 3.12 47.64 21.82
N VAL A 677 2.71 46.89 22.85
CA VAL A 677 1.66 47.33 23.77
C VAL A 677 2.11 48.55 24.56
N VAL A 678 3.35 48.56 25.06
CA VAL A 678 3.90 49.68 25.81
C VAL A 678 4.14 50.89 24.90
N GLU A 679 4.67 50.69 23.69
CA GLU A 679 4.86 51.77 22.70
C GLU A 679 3.53 52.44 22.31
N ASN A 680 2.43 51.70 22.25
CA ASN A 680 1.12 52.24 21.90
C ASN A 680 0.32 52.75 23.11
N ASP A 681 0.83 52.64 24.33
CA ASP A 681 0.12 53.11 25.53
C ASP A 681 0.16 54.65 25.62
N ASN A 682 -1.00 55.23 25.96
CA ASN A 682 -1.14 56.65 26.28
C ASN A 682 -1.04 56.92 27.79
N PHE A 683 -0.83 55.88 28.59
CA PHE A 683 -0.76 55.92 30.06
C PHE A 683 -1.98 56.56 30.72
N ALA A 684 -3.14 56.53 30.04
CA ALA A 684 -4.40 56.94 30.62
C ALA A 684 -4.96 55.84 31.53
N VAL A 685 -5.61 56.26 32.62
CA VAL A 685 -6.24 55.33 33.56
C VAL A 685 -7.47 54.71 32.93
N VAL A 686 -7.50 53.38 32.88
CA VAL A 686 -8.62 52.57 32.40
C VAL A 686 -9.16 51.76 33.57
N SER A 687 -10.48 51.68 33.72
CA SER A 687 -11.11 50.72 34.64
C SER A 687 -11.24 49.37 33.93
N SER A 688 -10.62 48.33 34.48
CA SER A 688 -10.78 46.97 33.99
C SER A 688 -11.51 46.10 35.01
N GLN A 689 -12.58 45.42 34.56
CA GLN A 689 -13.32 44.46 35.37
C GLN A 689 -12.53 43.16 35.63
N SER A 690 -11.51 42.84 34.83
CA SER A 690 -10.77 41.57 34.92
C SER A 690 -9.76 41.51 36.07
N LEU A 691 -9.37 42.65 36.66
CA LEU A 691 -8.41 42.69 37.76
C LEU A 691 -9.06 42.89 39.15
N GLY A 692 -10.37 43.16 39.21
CA GLY A 692 -11.16 43.41 40.42
C GLY A 692 -12.08 44.63 40.30
N THR A 693 -12.93 44.86 41.28
CA THR A 693 -13.81 46.06 41.35
C THR A 693 -12.97 47.35 41.46
N GLU A 694 -13.13 48.25 40.48
CA GLU A 694 -12.57 49.61 40.39
C GLU A 694 -11.05 49.76 40.52
N VAL A 695 -10.28 48.98 39.76
CA VAL A 695 -8.82 49.19 39.67
C VAL A 695 -8.50 50.26 38.62
N LYS A 696 -7.82 51.34 39.06
CA LYS A 696 -7.28 52.42 38.21
C LYS A 696 -5.88 52.06 37.70
N VAL A 697 -5.79 51.41 36.54
CA VAL A 697 -4.51 51.01 35.90
C VAL A 697 -4.50 51.39 34.43
N THR A 698 -3.32 51.45 33.79
CA THR A 698 -3.25 51.78 32.36
C THR A 698 -3.58 50.57 31.47
N SER A 699 -3.88 50.83 30.19
CA SER A 699 -4.18 49.80 29.19
C SER A 699 -3.05 48.78 29.02
N SER A 700 -1.79 49.20 29.15
CA SER A 700 -0.65 48.30 29.06
C SER A 700 -0.58 47.28 30.21
N VAL A 701 -1.01 47.64 31.43
CA VAL A 701 -1.02 46.70 32.58
C VAL A 701 -2.05 45.61 32.38
N VAL A 702 -3.24 45.97 31.89
CA VAL A 702 -4.30 45.01 31.59
C VAL A 702 -3.85 44.03 30.51
N SER A 703 -3.23 44.55 29.45
CA SER A 703 -2.68 43.76 28.35
C SER A 703 -1.52 42.87 28.80
N PHE A 704 -0.63 43.38 29.66
CA PHE A 704 0.46 42.62 30.28
C PHE A 704 -0.07 41.45 31.12
N TYR A 705 -1.05 41.71 31.99
CA TYR A 705 -1.68 40.67 32.80
C TYR A 705 -2.28 39.55 31.93
N ASN A 706 -2.99 39.91 30.88
CA ASN A 706 -3.59 38.93 29.95
C ASN A 706 -2.51 38.10 29.23
N ILE A 707 -1.46 38.74 28.72
CA ILE A 707 -0.33 38.05 28.05
C ILE A 707 0.38 37.12 29.03
N LEU A 708 0.61 37.56 30.27
CA LEU A 708 1.34 36.80 31.26
C LEU A 708 0.54 35.60 31.77
N ILE A 709 -0.77 35.76 32.00
CA ILE A 709 -1.65 34.62 32.32
C ILE A 709 -1.71 33.63 31.17
N GLN A 710 -1.86 34.11 29.93
CA GLN A 710 -1.87 33.24 28.77
C GLN A 710 -0.55 32.46 28.66
N PHE A 711 0.59 33.12 28.84
CA PHE A 711 1.91 32.49 28.85
C PHE A 711 2.01 31.40 29.92
N VAL A 712 1.61 31.71 31.16
CA VAL A 712 1.66 30.75 32.27
C VAL A 712 0.74 29.56 31.99
N ASN A 713 -0.50 29.78 31.55
CA ASN A 713 -1.44 28.70 31.23
C ASN A 713 -0.86 27.77 30.15
N ASP A 714 -0.39 28.34 29.05
CA ASP A 714 0.12 27.59 27.90
C ASP A 714 1.38 26.78 28.24
N VAL A 715 2.33 27.40 28.97
CA VAL A 715 3.59 26.74 29.33
C VAL A 715 3.37 25.68 30.40
N CYS A 716 2.43 25.90 31.34
CA CYS A 716 2.11 24.91 32.37
C CYS A 716 1.56 23.61 31.77
N LEU A 717 0.87 23.64 30.62
CA LEU A 717 0.43 22.43 29.91
C LEU A 717 1.59 21.48 29.53
N LEU A 718 2.79 22.03 29.31
CA LEU A 718 3.99 21.27 28.93
C LEU A 718 4.99 21.11 30.09
N ALA A 719 4.83 21.88 31.16
CA ALA A 719 5.82 21.99 32.21
C ALA A 719 5.84 20.76 33.12
N LYS A 720 6.93 19.99 33.03
CA LYS A 720 7.34 19.03 34.08
C LYS A 720 8.26 19.74 35.07
N ILE A 721 8.51 19.13 36.24
CA ILE A 721 9.46 19.64 37.25
C ILE A 721 10.82 20.03 36.65
N ALA A 722 11.31 19.27 35.66
CA ALA A 722 12.57 19.56 34.98
C ALA A 722 12.62 20.92 34.24
N LEU A 723 11.45 21.46 33.86
CA LEU A 723 11.32 22.75 33.15
C LEU A 723 11.03 23.92 34.10
N TYR A 724 10.87 23.67 35.41
CA TYR A 724 10.52 24.67 36.42
C TYR A 724 11.35 25.95 36.30
N THR A 725 12.68 25.81 36.27
CA THR A 725 13.60 26.95 36.21
C THR A 725 13.37 27.79 34.97
N LYS A 726 13.12 27.19 33.81
CA LYS A 726 12.84 27.91 32.57
C LYS A 726 11.49 28.61 32.54
N VAL A 727 10.47 28.03 33.15
CA VAL A 727 9.16 28.72 33.28
C VAL A 727 9.29 29.94 34.18
N ILE A 728 9.99 29.80 35.31
CA ILE A 728 10.23 30.88 36.27
C ILE A 728 11.10 31.98 35.67
N ASP A 729 12.20 31.62 34.99
CA ASP A 729 13.05 32.57 34.27
C ASP A 729 12.23 33.37 33.25
N GLY A 730 11.35 32.70 32.48
CA GLY A 730 10.52 33.36 31.48
C GLY A 730 9.49 34.32 32.07
N VAL A 731 8.78 33.93 33.14
CA VAL A 731 7.85 34.83 33.86
C VAL A 731 8.60 36.02 34.46
N SER A 732 9.79 35.77 35.00
CA SER A 732 10.63 36.80 35.60
C SER A 732 11.12 37.80 34.55
N ASN A 733 11.63 37.31 33.41
CA ASN A 733 12.11 38.14 32.32
C ASN A 733 10.97 38.94 31.67
N LEU A 734 9.79 38.34 31.45
CA LEU A 734 8.61 39.07 30.95
C LEU A 734 8.22 40.23 31.89
N THR A 735 8.24 39.98 33.20
CA THR A 735 7.89 40.99 34.21
C THR A 735 8.93 42.10 34.26
N GLU A 736 10.21 41.75 34.31
CA GLU A 736 11.31 42.72 34.34
C GLU A 736 11.33 43.58 33.07
N GLN A 737 11.31 42.96 31.89
CA GLN A 737 11.32 43.68 30.61
C GLN A 737 10.10 44.58 30.42
N TYR A 738 8.91 44.14 30.85
CA TYR A 738 7.72 44.99 30.83
C TYR A 738 7.91 46.24 31.70
N LEU A 739 8.33 46.08 32.96
CA LEU A 739 8.49 47.21 33.89
C LEU A 739 9.61 48.16 33.44
N THR A 740 10.75 47.63 32.99
CA THR A 740 11.86 48.46 32.47
C THR A 740 11.44 49.27 31.25
N ARG A 741 10.74 48.65 30.28
CA ARG A 741 10.28 49.36 29.07
C ARG A 741 9.19 50.36 29.37
N MET A 742 8.22 50.01 30.22
CA MET A 742 7.11 50.87 30.63
C MET A 742 7.63 52.18 31.25
N MET A 743 8.66 52.08 32.09
CA MET A 743 9.25 53.24 32.71
C MET A 743 10.26 53.99 31.83
N ALA A 744 10.90 53.32 30.88
CA ALA A 744 11.70 54.01 29.87
C ALA A 744 10.81 54.90 29.00
N GLU A 745 9.68 54.37 28.51
CA GLU A 745 8.70 55.12 27.71
C GLU A 745 8.00 56.23 28.53
N SER A 746 7.72 56.00 29.82
CA SER A 746 7.13 57.04 30.67
C SER A 746 8.08 58.22 30.95
N ARG A 747 9.39 57.98 30.89
CA ARG A 747 10.43 59.01 31.04
C ARG A 747 10.75 59.76 29.73
N GLN A 748 10.62 59.08 28.59
CA GLN A 748 10.94 59.67 27.28
C GLN A 748 9.81 60.52 26.68
N ARG A 749 8.55 60.26 27.05
CA ARG A 749 7.39 61.00 26.53
C ARG A 749 7.01 62.21 27.39
N ASP A 750 6.54 63.27 26.74
CA ASP A 750 5.93 64.44 27.38
C ASP A 750 4.52 64.09 27.91
N LEU A 751 4.49 63.44 29.07
CA LEU A 751 3.27 63.01 29.77
C LEU A 751 2.81 64.03 30.82
N SER A 752 1.49 64.12 31.03
CA SER A 752 0.87 64.87 32.13
C SER A 752 1.31 64.33 33.50
N LYS A 753 1.23 65.16 34.56
CA LYS A 753 1.51 64.74 35.95
C LYS A 753 0.66 63.53 36.35
N ASP A 754 -0.61 63.49 35.93
CA ASP A 754 -1.52 62.39 36.23
C ASP A 754 -1.12 61.09 35.51
N GLN A 755 -0.61 61.18 34.28
CA GLN A 755 -0.14 60.03 33.50
C GLN A 755 1.17 59.47 34.05
N ARG A 756 2.09 60.35 34.49
CA ARG A 756 3.32 59.92 35.17
C ARG A 756 3.02 59.23 36.50
N TYR A 757 2.07 59.77 37.27
CA TYR A 757 1.61 59.14 38.50
C TYR A 757 0.97 57.77 38.25
N ALA A 758 0.14 57.65 37.20
CA ALA A 758 -0.43 56.37 36.79
C ALA A 758 0.65 55.34 36.41
N ALA A 759 1.69 55.75 35.68
CA ALA A 759 2.82 54.87 35.32
C ALA A 759 3.58 54.37 36.56
N THR A 760 3.84 55.23 37.56
CA THR A 760 4.46 54.81 38.83
C THR A 760 3.55 53.86 39.61
N MET A 761 2.25 54.13 39.67
CA MET A 761 1.27 53.26 40.33
C MET A 761 1.11 51.90 39.63
N ASN A 762 1.37 51.82 38.33
CA ASN A 762 1.40 50.55 37.63
C ASN A 762 2.51 49.63 38.14
N VAL A 763 3.68 50.17 38.52
CA VAL A 763 4.81 49.36 39.04
C VAL A 763 4.43 48.71 40.36
N SER A 764 3.92 49.49 41.32
CA SER A 764 3.47 48.96 42.61
C SER A 764 2.33 47.96 42.42
N PHE A 765 1.37 48.27 41.54
CA PHE A 765 0.25 47.39 41.26
C PHE A 765 0.69 46.03 40.67
N VAL A 766 1.62 46.02 39.71
CA VAL A 766 2.15 44.78 39.12
C VAL A 766 2.84 43.92 40.18
N LEU A 767 3.70 44.52 41.00
CA LEU A 767 4.47 43.80 42.03
C LEU A 767 3.61 43.32 43.20
N ASP A 768 2.53 44.03 43.53
CA ASP A 768 1.72 43.74 44.71
C ASP A 768 0.49 42.89 44.41
N ASN A 769 -0.01 42.92 43.17
CA ASN A 769 -1.23 42.22 42.78
C ASN A 769 -1.01 41.17 41.69
N ILE A 770 -0.24 41.48 40.63
CA ILE A 770 -0.11 40.56 39.48
C ILE A 770 0.88 39.43 39.77
N VAL A 771 2.11 39.74 40.21
CA VAL A 771 3.13 38.71 40.48
C VAL A 771 2.67 37.72 41.57
N PRO A 772 2.06 38.14 42.69
CA PRO A 772 1.55 37.21 43.71
C PRO A 772 0.44 36.29 43.20
N ARG A 773 -0.47 36.80 42.34
CA ARG A 773 -1.51 35.97 41.72
C ARG A 773 -0.91 34.87 40.85
N ILE A 774 0.10 35.20 40.04
CA ILE A 774 0.80 34.22 39.19
C ILE A 774 1.61 33.24 40.03
N SER A 775 2.31 33.72 41.07
CA SER A 775 3.03 32.87 42.01
C SER A 775 2.08 31.86 42.68
N SER A 776 0.89 32.28 43.11
CA SER A 776 -0.13 31.38 43.66
C SER A 776 -0.62 30.35 42.63
N GLN A 777 -0.83 30.78 41.38
CA GLN A 777 -1.24 29.87 40.30
C GLN A 777 -0.17 28.81 40.01
N MET A 778 1.08 29.21 39.89
CA MET A 778 2.20 28.30 39.63
C MET A 778 2.50 27.41 40.84
N ASN A 779 2.32 27.88 42.07
CA ASN A 779 2.44 27.08 43.29
C ASN A 779 1.45 25.91 43.27
N ARG A 780 0.19 26.15 42.84
CA ARG A 780 -0.79 25.06 42.65
C ARG A 780 -0.39 24.06 41.55
N HIS A 781 0.31 24.52 40.51
CA HIS A 781 0.71 23.66 39.39
C HIS A 781 1.92 22.78 39.73
N PHE A 782 2.93 23.35 40.40
CA PHE A 782 4.16 22.64 40.77
C PHE A 782 4.13 22.02 42.17
N ASP A 783 3.05 22.25 42.92
CA ASP A 783 2.86 21.83 44.32
C ASP A 783 4.05 22.24 45.22
N ARG A 784 4.58 23.45 44.97
CA ARG A 784 5.77 23.98 45.64
C ARG A 784 5.71 25.51 45.73
N PRO A 785 6.11 26.11 46.87
CA PRO A 785 6.29 27.56 46.96
C PRO A 785 7.37 28.04 45.97
N ILE A 786 7.18 29.25 45.44
CA ILE A 786 8.02 29.85 44.40
C ILE A 786 8.75 31.09 44.97
N PRO A 787 9.82 30.88 45.77
CA PRO A 787 10.56 31.97 46.39
C PRO A 787 11.31 32.85 45.38
N GLU A 788 11.58 32.34 44.18
CA GLU A 788 12.30 33.07 43.14
C GLU A 788 11.50 34.30 42.66
N LEU A 789 10.17 34.19 42.58
CA LEU A 789 9.31 35.32 42.23
C LEU A 789 9.21 36.35 43.36
N ASP A 790 9.26 35.92 44.63
CA ASP A 790 9.33 36.85 45.76
C ASP A 790 10.69 37.57 45.83
N THR A 791 11.76 36.87 45.48
CA THR A 791 13.11 37.46 45.34
C THR A 791 13.14 38.47 44.19
N LEU A 792 12.51 38.16 43.05
CA LEU A 792 12.33 39.08 41.94
C LEU A 792 11.56 40.34 42.38
N ARG A 793 10.47 40.18 43.14
CA ARG A 793 9.69 41.31 43.66
C ARG A 793 10.52 42.22 44.56
N ALA A 794 11.31 41.64 45.47
CA ALA A 794 12.21 42.40 46.33
C ALA A 794 13.25 43.17 45.49
N ARG A 795 13.91 42.50 44.53
CA ARG A 795 14.89 43.11 43.63
C ARG A 795 14.31 44.23 42.78
N LEU A 796 13.12 44.04 42.21
CA LEU A 796 12.46 45.04 41.36
C LEU A 796 11.94 46.24 42.17
N ARG A 797 11.65 46.07 43.47
CA ARG A 797 11.37 47.19 44.38
C ARG A 797 12.64 48.00 44.68
N GLU A 798 13.77 47.32 44.88
CA GLU A 798 15.07 47.97 45.13
C GLU A 798 15.59 48.74 43.91
N LEU A 799 15.28 48.28 42.69
CA LEU A 799 15.67 48.93 41.42
C LEU A 799 14.93 50.26 41.13
N GLY A 800 14.03 50.70 42.00
CA GLY A 800 13.68 52.12 42.07
C GLY A 800 12.87 52.65 40.88
N PHE A 801 11.56 52.52 41.00
CA PHE A 801 10.61 53.46 40.43
C PHE A 801 9.75 54.12 41.52
N THR A 802 10.26 54.26 42.75
CA THR A 802 9.72 55.17 43.76
C THR A 802 10.12 56.60 43.47
#